data_AF-A0A2I0A2Y2-F1
#
_entry.id   AF-A0A2I0A2Y2-F1
#
_cell.length_a   1.000
_cell.length_b   1.000
_cell.length_c   1.000
_cell.angle_alpha   90.00
_cell.angle_beta   90.00
_cell.angle_gamma   90.00
#
_symmetry.space_group_name_H-M   'P 1'
#
loop_
_entity.id
_entity.type
_entity.pdbx_description
1 polymer ?
#
loop_
_entity_poly.entity_id
_entity_poly.type
_entity_poly.pdbx_seq_one_letter_code
_entity_poly.pdbx_strand_id
1 'polypeptide(L)'
;MDHQLCSYEFNQSSGNLLVLRFSEILNRFFRNPISSSSKLRTRPIYPHPFDYNKLMKEFNQAGQIDQVIRLFREMKDLNLRIDVVCYTTVMDSLVTSNCHEQALAVFEEMMLDNVAPDKACCTVLVKMYSLHLKQFDSAYEVIHWMRNCGCFPDVVTYTTLIVGLCWDGRVEEAFGVLDHMLDAECMPNVYTYTPIIQAYCSMGRIPEAKRLVKAMEGAGCLPNNVTFNILIEAFCRIGAFDEVNKVLKESKLKHWKPDEITYSIYMNGLCKWRKADEAFRQLDFMLASGLVPNSVTLNILLDCLCSSSLALEAKGLLEKSFELEWDVDVFNYNTVMRTLCNDGRYWAVLKLFSDMLKKNVAANAWTLSIVVHSLCKAGKLQKAKCILDGEGLEANAVAYATLIHYYYMNGQIDETPSILHFKVGPKFSLLVSVIVRNPRRTVAGVQSSADRRHEPVNFQFVNPCKDMRFLLVNGPSSRRRLRAFKRWMRLQGIEYSDALEFVDDSPEDGIWVRALCCLREGDLVAAIPKSACVTIRTSGISSVIESAGLSGFLGLAVALMYERSLGTASPWHGYLQLLPLRECVPIIWTSDEVDELLVGTELHKTVKEDKRFLHEDWKHYIEPLILSGPLMIDPKSFSVEQYFAAKSLVSSRSFDIDDYHGFGMVPLADLFNHKTGGEHVHFTLASPCSSSDDEGDFGVTDTSGDESSSMKYFDGISGYNSHPVTLEMIVVREIDPGAEVFNTYGTIGNAALLHRYGFTEPDNPYDIVNIDLELVMRWCFSKFSNRYGRSRLSLWRKLSYSGFTSQDSEYFEVSFEGEPQKELVILLYIMLISESEYQKLNIMIDHFTESDDATKLLKLVDITQADREKNPQDFKELLLTGGVCHALVSLADIRDSLYGQTSVKEDICRLGKCCRLKGKKIYHSLVLRVGERKILGKLKAYAFKRLRTIRSRPRKQELKCC
;
A
#
# COMPACT_ATOMS: atom_id res chain seq x y z
N MET A 1 37.63 46.58 -27.06
CA MET A 1 37.63 47.38 -25.83
C MET A 1 37.08 46.48 -24.73
N ASP A 2 37.77 45.97 -23.72
CA ASP A 2 39.17 45.87 -23.28
C ASP A 2 39.07 44.90 -22.08
N HIS A 3 39.69 43.72 -22.11
CA HIS A 3 40.87 43.35 -21.30
C HIS A 3 41.05 44.02 -19.92
N GLN A 4 41.27 43.16 -18.91
CA GLN A 4 41.84 43.39 -17.55
C GLN A 4 40.88 43.91 -16.46
N LEU A 5 40.89 43.50 -15.19
CA LEU A 5 41.74 42.62 -14.36
C LEU A 5 40.99 42.37 -13.04
N CYS A 6 40.96 41.13 -12.53
CA CYS A 6 41.30 40.79 -11.14
C CYS A 6 41.10 39.29 -10.90
N SER A 7 42.20 38.57 -11.12
CA SER A 7 42.56 37.33 -10.43
C SER A 7 42.60 37.55 -8.92
N TYR A 8 41.88 36.73 -8.16
CA TYR A 8 42.26 36.40 -6.79
C TYR A 8 42.39 34.88 -6.68
N GLU A 9 43.52 34.49 -6.11
CA GLU A 9 44.15 33.19 -6.20
C GLU A 9 43.37 32.07 -5.51
N PHE A 10 43.51 30.91 -6.14
CA PHE A 10 43.31 29.58 -5.62
C PHE A 10 43.81 29.39 -4.18
N ASN A 11 42.90 29.00 -3.28
CA ASN A 11 43.23 28.06 -2.21
C ASN A 11 42.81 26.64 -2.69
N GLN A 12 43.67 26.05 -3.52
CA GLN A 12 43.49 24.73 -4.15
C GLN A 12 44.28 23.61 -3.44
N SER A 13 44.66 23.79 -2.17
CA SER A 13 45.61 22.88 -1.50
C SER A 13 44.95 21.74 -0.71
N SER A 14 43.69 21.84 -0.27
CA SER A 14 43.01 20.78 0.50
C SER A 14 42.24 19.77 -0.38
N GLY A 15 41.61 20.24 -1.46
CA GLY A 15 40.77 19.40 -2.33
C GLY A 15 41.51 18.44 -3.26
N ASN A 16 42.81 18.67 -3.52
CA ASN A 16 43.66 17.84 -4.38
C ASN A 16 44.42 16.73 -3.63
N LEU A 17 44.62 16.87 -2.32
CA LEU A 17 45.38 15.90 -1.52
C LEU A 17 44.58 14.61 -1.25
N LEU A 18 43.26 14.73 -1.13
CA LEU A 18 42.35 13.58 -1.06
C LEU A 18 42.32 12.80 -2.38
N VAL A 19 42.27 13.52 -3.50
CA VAL A 19 42.19 12.96 -4.86
C VAL A 19 43.45 12.15 -5.22
N LEU A 20 44.63 12.61 -4.82
CA LEU A 20 45.90 11.91 -5.06
C LEU A 20 46.13 10.70 -4.15
N ARG A 21 45.52 10.65 -2.96
CA ARG A 21 45.69 9.53 -2.01
C ARG A 21 44.84 8.30 -2.36
N PHE A 22 43.71 8.50 -3.03
CA PHE A 22 42.78 7.41 -3.37
C PHE A 22 43.08 6.71 -4.69
N SER A 23 43.80 7.36 -5.62
CA SER A 23 44.19 6.74 -6.90
C SER A 23 45.19 5.58 -6.76
N GLU A 24 45.96 5.55 -5.67
CA GLU A 24 47.02 4.55 -5.45
C GLU A 24 46.49 3.21 -4.89
N ILE A 25 45.30 3.24 -4.27
CA ILE A 25 44.70 2.10 -3.56
C ILE A 25 43.87 1.20 -4.51
N LEU A 26 43.30 1.79 -5.56
CA LEU A 26 42.41 1.12 -6.51
C LEU A 26 43.10 0.11 -7.45
N ASN A 27 44.43 0.14 -7.58
CA ASN A 27 45.16 -0.76 -8.48
C ASN A 27 45.35 -2.19 -7.95
N ARG A 28 44.80 -2.56 -6.78
CA ARG A 28 45.18 -3.82 -6.11
C ARG A 28 44.12 -4.93 -5.95
N PHE A 29 42.83 -4.73 -6.21
CA PHE A 29 41.85 -5.61 -5.53
C PHE A 29 40.77 -6.36 -6.33
N PHE A 30 40.68 -6.28 -7.65
CA PHE A 30 39.72 -7.12 -8.38
C PHE A 30 40.24 -8.54 -8.67
N ARG A 31 40.17 -9.43 -7.67
CA ARG A 31 40.08 -10.90 -7.84
C ARG A 31 39.36 -11.57 -6.65
N ASN A 32 38.06 -11.83 -6.78
CA ASN A 32 37.44 -13.16 -6.77
C ASN A 32 35.96 -13.16 -6.33
N PRO A 33 35.16 -14.12 -6.84
CA PRO A 33 33.71 -14.22 -6.63
C PRO A 33 33.30 -15.25 -5.55
N ILE A 34 32.08 -15.13 -5.01
CA ILE A 34 31.38 -16.15 -4.18
C ILE A 34 29.90 -16.14 -4.63
N SER A 35 29.48 -17.03 -5.53
CA SER A 35 28.85 -18.37 -5.37
C SER A 35 27.32 -18.39 -5.15
N SER A 36 26.61 -18.55 -6.27
CA SER A 36 25.42 -19.40 -6.55
C SER A 36 24.41 -19.72 -5.44
N SER A 37 23.16 -19.28 -5.63
CA SER A 37 21.96 -19.91 -5.04
C SER A 37 21.37 -20.96 -5.99
N SER A 38 21.26 -22.19 -5.52
CA SER A 38 20.73 -23.34 -6.25
C SER A 38 19.19 -23.41 -6.17
N LYS A 39 18.53 -23.77 -7.27
CA LYS A 39 17.09 -24.06 -7.31
C LYS A 39 16.70 -25.14 -6.29
N LEU A 40 15.77 -24.82 -5.38
CA LEU A 40 15.20 -25.74 -4.40
C LEU A 40 14.40 -26.84 -5.09
N ARG A 41 14.60 -28.10 -4.67
CA ARG A 41 13.85 -29.26 -5.17
C ARG A 41 12.49 -29.33 -4.49
N THR A 42 11.47 -29.84 -5.17
CA THR A 42 10.10 -29.89 -4.63
C THR A 42 9.77 -31.14 -3.82
N ARG A 43 10.64 -32.18 -3.88
CA ARG A 43 10.49 -33.45 -3.16
C ARG A 43 11.85 -34.05 -2.76
N PRO A 44 11.92 -34.79 -1.64
CA PRO A 44 13.11 -35.52 -1.26
C PRO A 44 13.38 -36.69 -2.22
N ILE A 45 14.67 -37.03 -2.40
CA ILE A 45 15.12 -38.11 -3.32
C ILE A 45 14.76 -39.49 -2.75
N TYR A 46 14.74 -39.61 -1.42
CA TYR A 46 14.37 -40.82 -0.69
C TYR A 46 13.29 -40.47 0.35
N PRO A 47 12.27 -41.32 0.54
CA PRO A 47 11.21 -41.08 1.52
C PRO A 47 11.72 -41.45 2.92
N HIS A 48 12.59 -40.61 3.49
CA HIS A 48 13.10 -40.74 4.84
C HIS A 48 12.80 -39.46 5.64
N PRO A 49 12.38 -39.55 6.93
CA PRO A 49 12.05 -38.38 7.76
C PRO A 49 13.12 -37.29 7.77
N PHE A 50 14.40 -37.67 7.74
CA PHE A 50 15.53 -36.74 7.65
C PHE A 50 15.53 -35.85 6.40
N ASP A 51 15.23 -36.43 5.23
CA ASP A 51 15.24 -35.70 3.95
C ASP A 51 14.04 -34.75 3.85
N TYR A 52 12.89 -35.15 4.40
CA TYR A 52 11.74 -34.28 4.55
C TYR A 52 12.02 -33.14 5.53
N ASN A 53 12.61 -33.41 6.71
CA ASN A 53 12.98 -32.39 7.69
C ASN A 53 13.92 -31.33 7.10
N LYS A 54 14.94 -31.77 6.34
CA LYS A 54 15.86 -30.85 5.66
C LYS A 54 15.11 -29.97 4.67
N LEU A 55 14.24 -30.56 3.85
CA LEU A 55 13.50 -29.85 2.83
C LEU A 55 12.45 -28.89 3.41
N MET A 56 11.76 -29.30 4.47
CA MET A 56 10.81 -28.47 5.22
C MET A 56 11.51 -27.28 5.87
N LYS A 57 12.71 -27.47 6.41
CA LYS A 57 13.52 -26.36 6.96
C LYS A 57 13.97 -25.38 5.88
N GLU A 58 14.38 -25.89 4.71
CA GLU A 58 14.73 -25.06 3.55
C GLU A 58 13.51 -24.27 3.03
N PHE A 59 12.33 -24.88 2.97
CA PHE A 59 11.09 -24.17 2.60
C PHE A 59 10.61 -23.17 3.66
N ASN A 60 10.80 -23.46 4.95
CA ASN A 60 10.52 -22.53 6.04
C ASN A 60 11.40 -21.27 5.95
N GLN A 61 12.70 -21.43 5.67
CA GLN A 61 13.62 -20.30 5.44
C GLN A 61 13.27 -19.48 4.20
N ALA A 62 12.65 -20.11 3.20
CA ALA A 62 12.15 -19.43 2.00
C ALA A 62 10.74 -18.82 2.17
N GLY A 63 10.11 -18.94 3.35
CA GLY A 63 8.77 -18.41 3.64
C GLY A 63 7.62 -19.14 2.95
N GLN A 64 7.83 -20.36 2.45
CA GLN A 64 6.83 -21.11 1.66
C GLN A 64 6.02 -22.07 2.55
N ILE A 65 5.10 -21.53 3.34
CA ILE A 65 4.26 -22.28 4.29
C ILE A 65 3.46 -23.43 3.65
N ASP A 66 2.85 -23.22 2.49
CA ASP A 66 2.02 -24.25 1.82
C ASP A 66 2.83 -25.50 1.47
N GLN A 67 4.09 -25.32 1.10
CA GLN A 67 4.98 -26.44 0.78
C GLN A 67 5.38 -27.20 2.04
N VAL A 68 5.61 -26.50 3.16
CA VAL A 68 5.90 -27.12 4.46
C VAL A 68 4.71 -27.95 4.95
N ILE A 69 3.50 -27.40 4.92
CA ILE A 69 2.27 -28.11 5.31
C ILE A 69 1.99 -29.29 4.38
N ARG A 70 2.19 -29.12 3.07
CA ARG A 70 2.01 -30.21 2.10
C ARG A 70 2.98 -31.35 2.35
N LEU A 71 4.26 -31.06 2.58
CA LEU A 71 5.26 -32.09 2.90
C LEU A 71 4.95 -32.80 4.20
N PHE A 72 4.46 -32.07 5.22
CA PHE A 72 4.04 -32.66 6.49
C PHE A 72 2.84 -33.61 6.33
N ARG A 73 1.83 -33.23 5.52
CA ARG A 73 0.70 -34.12 5.18
C ARG A 73 1.17 -35.33 4.39
N GLU A 74 2.06 -35.15 3.42
CA GLU A 74 2.64 -36.25 2.63
C GLU A 74 3.40 -37.25 3.52
N MET A 75 4.13 -36.78 4.55
CA MET A 75 4.77 -37.66 5.53
C MET A 75 3.76 -38.51 6.33
N LYS A 76 2.60 -37.93 6.67
CA LYS A 76 1.51 -38.64 7.35
C LYS A 76 0.85 -39.67 6.46
N ASP A 77 0.52 -39.30 5.22
CA ASP A 77 -0.10 -40.21 4.25
C ASP A 77 0.79 -41.42 3.93
N LEU A 78 2.12 -41.25 4.04
CA LEU A 78 3.11 -42.31 3.87
C LEU A 78 3.35 -43.16 5.13
N ASN A 79 2.63 -42.90 6.23
CA ASN A 79 2.81 -43.54 7.56
C ASN A 79 4.27 -43.51 8.05
N LEU A 80 5.01 -42.44 7.74
CA LEU A 80 6.39 -42.28 8.24
C LEU A 80 6.36 -41.87 9.72
N ARG A 81 7.35 -42.32 10.50
CA ARG A 81 7.49 -41.90 11.91
C ARG A 81 7.87 -40.42 11.97
N ILE A 82 6.92 -39.58 12.36
CA ILE A 82 7.10 -38.14 12.53
C ILE A 82 7.85 -37.89 13.85
N ASP A 83 8.90 -37.08 13.79
CA ASP A 83 9.69 -36.70 14.96
C ASP A 83 9.33 -35.29 15.45
N VAL A 84 9.81 -34.95 16.65
CA VAL A 84 9.58 -33.64 17.29
C VAL A 84 10.06 -32.48 16.39
N VAL A 85 11.09 -32.71 15.57
CA VAL A 85 11.68 -31.72 14.67
C VAL A 85 10.73 -31.36 13.53
N CYS A 86 10.03 -32.36 12.95
CA CYS A 86 8.97 -32.12 11.96
C CYS A 86 7.88 -31.21 12.55
N TYR A 87 7.35 -31.58 13.71
CA TYR A 87 6.31 -30.84 14.42
C TYR A 87 6.76 -29.41 14.73
N THR A 88 7.95 -29.24 15.28
CA THR A 88 8.54 -27.92 15.60
C THR A 88 8.72 -27.05 14.35
N THR A 89 9.14 -27.64 13.22
CA THR A 89 9.35 -26.89 11.96
C THR A 89 8.03 -26.42 11.37
N VAL A 90 6.98 -27.25 11.41
CA VAL A 90 5.63 -26.85 10.97
C VAL A 90 5.08 -25.77 11.89
N MET A 91 5.15 -25.96 13.20
CA MET A 91 4.72 -24.96 14.18
C MET A 91 5.43 -23.62 13.98
N ASP A 92 6.76 -23.60 13.80
CA ASP A 92 7.51 -22.35 13.57
C ASP A 92 7.12 -21.67 12.25
N SER A 93 6.86 -22.45 11.20
CA SER A 93 6.37 -21.92 9.92
C SER A 93 4.97 -21.30 10.04
N LEU A 94 4.06 -21.95 10.78
CA LEU A 94 2.71 -21.46 11.06
C LEU A 94 2.74 -20.19 11.93
N VAL A 95 3.57 -20.18 12.98
CA VAL A 95 3.74 -19.02 13.87
C VAL A 95 4.30 -17.82 13.10
N THR A 96 5.33 -18.02 12.28
CA THR A 96 5.93 -16.95 11.47
C THR A 96 4.95 -16.40 10.41
N SER A 97 3.99 -17.21 9.99
CA SER A 97 2.95 -16.82 9.01
C SER A 97 1.64 -16.33 9.66
N ASN A 98 1.65 -16.08 10.97
CA ASN A 98 0.51 -15.58 11.74
C ASN A 98 -0.71 -16.54 11.85
N CYS A 99 -0.50 -17.84 11.67
CA CYS A 99 -1.53 -18.90 11.78
C CYS A 99 -1.47 -19.62 13.14
N HIS A 100 -1.71 -18.91 14.23
CA HIS A 100 -1.46 -19.40 15.60
C HIS A 100 -2.38 -20.55 16.05
N GLU A 101 -3.66 -20.53 15.68
CA GLU A 101 -4.61 -21.60 16.02
C GLU A 101 -4.21 -22.94 15.40
N GLN A 102 -3.74 -22.92 14.15
CA GLN A 102 -3.24 -24.12 13.49
C GLN A 102 -1.95 -24.61 14.14
N ALA A 103 -1.07 -23.71 14.60
CA ALA A 103 0.14 -24.09 15.33
C ALA A 103 -0.18 -24.76 16.67
N LEU A 104 -1.20 -24.28 17.38
CA LEU A 104 -1.71 -24.91 18.60
C LEU A 104 -2.38 -26.26 18.32
N ALA A 105 -3.18 -26.37 17.27
CA ALA A 105 -3.76 -27.65 16.85
C ALA A 105 -2.67 -28.69 16.51
N VAL A 106 -1.59 -28.28 15.85
CA VAL A 106 -0.43 -29.15 15.56
C VAL A 106 0.31 -29.53 16.85
N PHE A 107 0.37 -28.65 17.85
CA PHE A 107 0.93 -28.97 19.17
C PHE A 107 0.07 -29.98 19.95
N GLU A 108 -1.25 -29.79 19.96
CA GLU A 108 -2.20 -30.74 20.56
C GLU A 108 -2.14 -32.10 19.88
N GLU A 109 -2.06 -32.12 18.55
CA GLU A 109 -1.88 -33.33 17.76
C GLU A 109 -0.59 -34.07 18.13
N MET A 110 0.53 -33.35 18.28
CA MET A 110 1.80 -33.94 18.74
C MET A 110 1.66 -34.61 20.12
N MET A 111 0.90 -33.99 21.04
CA MET A 111 0.63 -34.56 22.37
C MET A 111 -0.25 -35.81 22.29
N LEU A 112 -1.26 -35.82 21.40
CA LEU A 112 -2.11 -37.00 21.15
C LEU A 112 -1.32 -38.16 20.53
N ASP A 113 -0.34 -37.86 19.69
CA ASP A 113 0.58 -38.82 19.09
C ASP A 113 1.62 -39.38 20.09
N ASN A 114 1.57 -38.96 21.37
CA ASN A 114 2.52 -39.31 22.43
C ASN A 114 3.97 -38.93 22.10
N VAL A 115 4.16 -37.85 21.34
CA VAL A 115 5.47 -37.28 21.03
C VAL A 115 5.78 -36.19 22.05
N ALA A 116 6.77 -36.43 22.92
CA ALA A 116 7.12 -35.48 23.97
C ALA A 116 7.76 -34.20 23.39
N PRO A 117 7.26 -33.00 23.73
CA PRO A 117 7.85 -31.74 23.29
C PRO A 117 9.26 -31.55 23.85
N ASP A 118 10.14 -31.03 23.00
CA ASP A 118 11.47 -30.62 23.40
C ASP A 118 11.55 -29.10 23.66
N LYS A 119 12.74 -28.63 24.04
CA LYS A 119 13.00 -27.21 24.32
C LYS A 119 12.74 -26.32 23.11
N ALA A 120 13.00 -26.82 21.90
CA ALA A 120 12.83 -26.06 20.67
C ALA A 120 11.35 -25.83 20.37
N CYS A 121 10.52 -26.88 20.52
CA CYS A 121 9.07 -26.79 20.40
C CYS A 121 8.47 -25.78 21.40
N CYS A 122 8.85 -25.87 22.67
CA CYS A 122 8.35 -24.95 23.69
C CYS A 122 8.82 -23.49 23.44
N THR A 123 10.03 -23.31 22.88
CA THR A 123 10.53 -21.98 22.50
C THR A 123 9.71 -21.38 21.36
N VAL A 124 9.21 -22.19 20.42
CA VAL A 124 8.27 -21.73 19.37
C VAL A 124 6.95 -21.28 19.97
N LEU A 125 6.43 -21.99 20.99
CA LEU A 125 5.24 -21.56 21.72
C LEU A 125 5.47 -20.24 22.48
N VAL A 126 6.61 -20.09 23.15
CA VAL A 126 6.98 -18.81 23.79
C VAL A 126 7.10 -17.71 22.76
N LYS A 127 7.71 -17.94 21.59
CA LYS A 127 7.75 -17.00 20.46
C LYS A 127 6.34 -16.62 20.00
N MET A 128 5.44 -17.58 19.85
CA MET A 128 4.05 -17.33 19.48
C MET A 128 3.33 -16.43 20.48
N TYR A 129 3.35 -16.79 21.77
CA TYR A 129 2.66 -16.04 22.81
C TYR A 129 3.28 -14.66 23.07
N SER A 130 4.60 -14.54 23.08
CA SER A 130 5.30 -13.29 23.41
C SER A 130 5.43 -12.31 22.24
N LEU A 131 5.81 -12.78 21.04
CA LEU A 131 6.13 -11.91 19.90
C LEU A 131 4.95 -11.66 18.96
N HIS A 132 4.02 -12.62 18.85
CA HIS A 132 2.89 -12.51 17.92
C HIS A 132 1.57 -12.17 18.63
N LEU A 133 1.23 -12.90 19.71
CA LEU A 133 -0.05 -12.73 20.42
C LEU A 133 0.01 -11.70 21.56
N LYS A 134 1.21 -11.33 22.01
CA LYS A 134 1.45 -10.45 23.18
C LYS A 134 0.77 -10.92 24.48
N GLN A 135 0.53 -12.21 24.61
CA GLN A 135 -0.03 -12.87 25.79
C GLN A 135 1.10 -13.38 26.68
N PHE A 136 1.68 -12.48 27.46
CA PHE A 136 2.85 -12.79 28.29
C PHE A 136 2.54 -13.75 29.44
N ASP A 137 1.33 -13.71 30.01
CA ASP A 137 0.91 -14.64 31.06
C ASP A 137 0.97 -16.10 30.57
N SER A 138 0.44 -16.36 29.37
CA SER A 138 0.54 -17.68 28.73
C SER A 138 1.99 -18.05 28.39
N ALA A 139 2.84 -17.08 28.02
CA ALA A 139 4.27 -17.36 27.83
C ALA A 139 4.96 -17.77 29.15
N TYR A 140 4.60 -17.15 30.28
CA TYR A 140 5.06 -17.56 31.60
C TYR A 140 4.53 -18.93 32.01
N GLU A 141 3.26 -19.24 31.69
CA GLU A 141 2.67 -20.56 31.92
C GLU A 141 3.43 -21.64 31.16
N VAL A 142 3.79 -21.40 29.89
CA VAL A 142 4.62 -22.34 29.11
C VAL A 142 5.98 -22.54 29.78
N ILE A 143 6.64 -21.48 30.25
CA ILE A 143 7.93 -21.58 30.97
C ILE A 143 7.78 -22.35 32.30
N HIS A 144 6.69 -22.14 33.02
CA HIS A 144 6.41 -22.85 34.27
C HIS A 144 6.12 -24.33 34.01
N TRP A 145 5.32 -24.62 32.98
CA TRP A 145 5.02 -25.96 32.53
C TRP A 145 6.28 -26.72 32.07
N MET A 146 7.15 -26.07 31.30
CA MET A 146 8.47 -26.58 30.92
C MET A 146 9.27 -27.09 32.13
N ARG A 147 9.32 -26.30 33.21
CA ARG A 147 10.00 -26.68 34.45
C ARG A 147 9.35 -27.88 35.15
N ASN A 148 8.01 -27.89 35.23
CA ASN A 148 7.25 -28.97 35.85
C ASN A 148 7.42 -30.30 35.09
N CYS A 149 7.63 -30.24 33.78
CA CYS A 149 7.90 -31.40 32.93
C CYS A 149 9.38 -31.82 32.89
N GLY A 150 10.27 -31.16 33.65
CA GLY A 150 11.71 -31.44 33.64
C GLY A 150 12.45 -30.95 32.39
N CYS A 151 11.78 -30.16 31.53
CA CYS A 151 12.32 -29.55 30.33
C CYS A 151 12.78 -28.12 30.64
N PHE A 152 13.93 -27.94 31.29
CA PHE A 152 14.37 -26.62 31.74
C PHE A 152 14.55 -25.62 30.56
N PRO A 153 13.94 -24.41 30.65
CA PRO A 153 14.10 -23.35 29.67
C PRO A 153 15.58 -22.98 29.48
N ASP A 154 15.96 -22.67 28.24
CA ASP A 154 17.33 -22.27 27.90
C ASP A 154 17.45 -20.78 27.61
N VAL A 155 18.67 -20.34 27.28
CA VAL A 155 18.98 -18.94 26.96
C VAL A 155 18.09 -18.41 25.83
N VAL A 156 17.75 -19.24 24.84
CA VAL A 156 16.91 -18.83 23.71
C VAL A 156 15.47 -18.61 24.16
N THR A 157 14.93 -19.49 25.01
CA THR A 157 13.57 -19.36 25.56
C THR A 157 13.41 -18.06 26.35
N TYR A 158 14.30 -17.77 27.31
CA TYR A 158 14.23 -16.53 28.10
C TYR A 158 14.47 -15.29 27.23
N THR A 159 15.47 -15.33 26.33
CA THR A 159 15.75 -14.20 25.43
C THR A 159 14.55 -13.89 24.54
N THR A 160 13.83 -14.90 24.06
CA THR A 160 12.61 -14.71 23.25
C THR A 160 11.54 -13.95 24.02
N LEU A 161 11.28 -14.33 25.27
CA LEU A 161 10.32 -13.62 26.13
C LEU A 161 10.78 -12.18 26.42
N ILE A 162 12.06 -11.98 26.73
CA ILE A 162 12.66 -10.67 26.98
C ILE A 162 12.50 -9.75 25.76
N VAL A 163 12.76 -10.26 24.55
CA VAL A 163 12.58 -9.49 23.30
C VAL A 163 11.12 -9.08 23.13
N GLY A 164 10.18 -10.00 23.35
CA GLY A 164 8.74 -9.70 23.27
C GLY A 164 8.30 -8.62 24.26
N LEU A 165 8.71 -8.74 25.52
CA LEU A 165 8.42 -7.75 26.55
C LEU A 165 9.04 -6.38 26.22
N CYS A 166 10.27 -6.35 25.70
CA CYS A 166 10.93 -5.11 25.28
C CYS A 166 10.20 -4.43 24.12
N TRP A 167 9.72 -5.19 23.13
CA TRP A 167 8.96 -4.65 22.00
C TRP A 167 7.58 -4.13 22.38
N ASP A 168 6.97 -4.70 23.42
CA ASP A 168 5.70 -4.21 23.98
C ASP A 168 5.88 -3.05 24.97
N GLY A 169 7.13 -2.67 25.28
CA GLY A 169 7.45 -1.58 26.22
C GLY A 169 7.41 -1.98 27.70
N ARG A 170 7.26 -3.28 28.03
CA ARG A 170 7.26 -3.81 29.40
C ARG A 170 8.68 -4.10 29.90
N VAL A 171 9.53 -3.07 29.90
CA VAL A 171 10.99 -3.21 30.10
C VAL A 171 11.36 -3.64 31.53
N GLU A 172 10.63 -3.18 32.54
CA GLU A 172 10.88 -3.60 33.94
C GLU A 172 10.59 -5.09 34.15
N GLU A 173 9.57 -5.62 33.48
CA GLU A 173 9.29 -7.06 33.50
C GLU A 173 10.34 -7.84 32.72
N ALA A 174 10.80 -7.32 31.57
CA ALA A 174 11.91 -7.92 30.84
C ALA A 174 13.18 -7.99 31.70
N PHE A 175 13.45 -6.97 32.52
CA PHE A 175 14.54 -6.99 33.50
C PHE A 175 14.29 -8.01 34.61
N GLY A 176 13.06 -8.13 35.13
CA GLY A 176 12.69 -9.18 36.07
C GLY A 176 12.88 -10.60 35.51
N VAL A 177 12.60 -10.82 34.22
CA VAL A 177 12.87 -12.10 33.53
C VAL A 177 14.37 -12.36 33.45
N LEU A 178 15.19 -11.34 33.22
CA LEU A 178 16.65 -11.45 33.24
C LEU A 178 17.17 -11.85 34.63
N ASP A 179 16.66 -11.25 35.71
CA ASP A 179 17.01 -11.63 37.08
C ASP A 179 16.61 -13.08 37.37
N HIS A 180 15.40 -13.47 36.99
CA HIS A 180 14.93 -14.84 37.15
C HIS A 180 15.72 -15.86 36.31
N MET A 181 16.24 -15.44 35.15
CA MET A 181 17.13 -16.26 34.32
C MET A 181 18.47 -16.49 35.03
N LEU A 182 19.02 -15.47 35.70
CA LEU A 182 20.23 -15.58 36.52
C LEU A 182 20.02 -16.46 37.77
N ASP A 183 18.89 -16.30 38.46
CA ASP A 183 18.50 -17.16 39.61
C ASP A 183 18.35 -18.63 39.21
N ALA A 184 17.93 -18.88 37.97
CA ALA A 184 17.84 -20.21 37.38
C ALA A 184 19.20 -20.75 36.87
N GLU A 185 20.32 -20.09 37.20
CA GLU A 185 21.68 -20.40 36.76
C GLU A 185 21.84 -20.46 35.22
N CYS A 186 20.95 -19.79 34.48
CA CYS A 186 21.00 -19.71 33.03
C CYS A 186 21.75 -18.43 32.64
N MET A 187 22.97 -18.56 32.11
CA MET A 187 23.82 -17.38 31.87
C MET A 187 23.34 -16.56 30.66
N PRO A 188 23.01 -15.26 30.83
CA PRO A 188 22.60 -14.39 29.73
C PRO A 188 23.74 -14.11 28.77
N ASN A 189 23.41 -13.87 27.51
CA ASN A 189 24.37 -13.52 26.47
C ASN A 189 24.11 -12.13 25.89
N VAL A 190 24.91 -11.72 24.92
CA VAL A 190 24.79 -10.39 24.29
C VAL A 190 23.40 -10.15 23.69
N TYR A 191 22.76 -11.20 23.15
CA TYR A 191 21.42 -11.14 22.58
C TYR A 191 20.32 -11.00 23.64
N THR A 192 20.58 -11.41 24.89
CA THR A 192 19.66 -11.21 26.03
C THR A 192 19.70 -9.77 26.54
N TYR A 193 20.90 -9.20 26.73
CA TYR A 193 21.05 -7.84 27.28
C TYR A 193 20.70 -6.73 26.28
N THR A 194 21.06 -6.91 25.00
CA THR A 194 20.95 -5.85 23.99
C THR A 194 19.51 -5.31 23.78
N PRO A 195 18.46 -6.15 23.73
CA PRO A 195 17.07 -5.68 23.64
C PRO A 195 16.64 -4.79 24.81
N ILE A 196 17.01 -5.14 26.05
CA ILE A 196 16.68 -4.37 27.25
C ILE A 196 17.43 -3.02 27.21
N ILE A 197 18.72 -3.03 26.84
CA ILE A 197 19.52 -1.81 26.65
C ILE A 197 18.88 -0.90 25.59
N GLN A 198 18.43 -1.46 24.47
CA GLN A 198 17.75 -0.73 23.39
C GLN A 198 16.42 -0.14 23.85
N ALA A 199 15.65 -0.87 24.64
CA ALA A 199 14.37 -0.41 25.16
C ALA A 199 14.56 0.74 26.17
N TYR A 200 15.51 0.62 27.11
CA TYR A 200 15.88 1.72 28.01
C TYR A 200 16.35 2.96 27.24
N CYS A 201 17.18 2.79 26.21
CA CYS A 201 17.62 3.89 25.35
C CYS A 201 16.46 4.55 24.61
N SER A 202 15.53 3.77 24.09
CA SER A 202 14.34 4.27 23.36
C SER A 202 13.40 5.07 24.26
N MET A 203 13.33 4.71 25.54
CA MET A 203 12.59 5.44 26.58
C MET A 203 13.35 6.65 27.16
N GLY A 204 14.56 6.95 26.69
CA GLY A 204 15.39 8.03 27.23
C GLY A 204 16.08 7.73 28.57
N ARG A 205 15.93 6.50 29.11
CA ARG A 205 16.52 6.03 30.38
C ARG A 205 17.96 5.56 30.21
N ILE A 206 18.79 6.47 29.71
CA ILE A 206 20.20 6.23 29.39
C ILE A 206 21.06 5.85 30.62
N PRO A 207 20.85 6.40 31.83
CA PRO A 207 21.60 5.99 33.02
C PRO A 207 21.43 4.51 33.38
N GLU A 208 20.22 3.98 33.20
CA GLU A 208 19.86 2.57 33.39
C GLU A 208 20.52 1.70 32.33
N ALA A 209 20.44 2.10 31.06
CA ALA A 209 21.14 1.42 29.97
C ALA A 209 22.66 1.32 30.23
N LYS A 210 23.29 2.40 30.70
CA LYS A 210 24.72 2.39 31.10
C LYS A 210 25.00 1.45 32.27
N ARG A 211 24.13 1.42 33.29
CA ARG A 211 24.26 0.50 34.43
C ARG A 211 24.16 -0.94 33.96
N LEU A 212 23.23 -1.25 33.06
CA LEU A 212 23.04 -2.58 32.51
C LEU A 212 24.24 -3.05 31.67
N VAL A 213 24.85 -2.16 30.89
CA VAL A 213 26.10 -2.47 30.15
C VAL A 213 27.25 -2.82 31.10
N LYS A 214 27.37 -2.09 32.22
CA LYS A 214 28.38 -2.41 33.25
C LYS A 214 28.08 -3.73 33.96
N ALA A 215 26.81 -4.01 34.23
CA ALA A 215 26.39 -5.28 34.81
C ALA A 215 26.69 -6.45 33.86
N MET A 216 26.43 -6.27 32.57
CA MET A 216 26.77 -7.21 31.50
C MET A 216 28.29 -7.50 31.48
N GLU A 217 29.13 -6.46 31.52
CA GLU A 217 30.60 -6.60 31.63
C GLU A 217 31.02 -7.33 32.92
N GLY A 218 30.41 -6.98 34.06
CA GLY A 218 30.67 -7.61 35.37
C GLY A 218 30.26 -9.08 35.44
N ALA A 219 29.24 -9.47 34.69
CA ALA A 219 28.81 -10.86 34.53
C ALA A 219 29.71 -11.65 33.55
N GLY A 220 30.76 -11.04 33.00
CA GLY A 220 31.67 -11.67 32.04
C GLY A 220 31.12 -11.74 30.61
N CYS A 221 29.99 -11.09 30.32
CA CYS A 221 29.42 -10.98 28.98
C CYS A 221 29.96 -9.71 28.31
N LEU A 222 30.78 -9.84 27.27
CA LEU A 222 31.40 -8.67 26.63
C LEU A 222 30.42 -7.98 25.66
N PRO A 223 30.15 -6.67 25.81
CA PRO A 223 29.34 -5.94 24.85
C PRO A 223 29.97 -5.92 23.45
N ASN A 224 29.15 -6.02 22.41
CA ASN A 224 29.60 -6.00 21.02
C ASN A 224 29.32 -4.65 20.33
N ASN A 225 29.68 -4.55 19.05
CA ASN A 225 29.45 -3.34 18.25
C ASN A 225 27.97 -2.92 18.23
N VAL A 226 27.03 -3.87 18.20
CA VAL A 226 25.58 -3.58 18.20
C VAL A 226 25.18 -2.89 19.50
N THR A 227 25.61 -3.40 20.65
CA THR A 227 25.32 -2.80 21.96
C THR A 227 25.84 -1.36 22.06
N PHE A 228 27.06 -1.10 21.59
CA PHE A 228 27.62 0.25 21.61
C PHE A 228 26.99 1.17 20.57
N ASN A 229 26.63 0.67 19.39
CA ASN A 229 25.91 1.44 18.37
C ASN A 229 24.56 1.95 18.90
N ILE A 230 23.81 1.13 19.65
CA ILE A 230 22.56 1.53 20.32
C ILE A 230 22.80 2.68 21.31
N LEU A 231 23.84 2.59 22.15
CA LEU A 231 24.18 3.64 23.10
C LEU A 231 24.61 4.93 22.39
N ILE A 232 25.42 4.82 21.34
CA ILE A 232 25.88 5.97 20.55
C ILE A 232 24.69 6.66 19.88
N GLU A 233 23.75 5.90 19.33
CA GLU A 233 22.52 6.46 18.77
C GLU A 233 21.70 7.20 19.82
N ALA A 234 21.55 6.63 21.02
CA ALA A 234 20.84 7.24 22.13
C ALA A 234 21.50 8.55 22.59
N PHE A 235 22.84 8.57 22.74
CA PHE A 235 23.58 9.79 23.06
C PHE A 235 23.46 10.85 21.96
N CYS A 236 23.51 10.45 20.69
CA CYS A 236 23.31 11.36 19.56
C CYS A 236 21.91 11.98 19.58
N ARG A 237 20.88 11.23 19.98
CA ARG A 237 19.50 11.71 20.08
C ARG A 237 19.35 12.83 21.11
N ILE A 238 20.06 12.75 22.24
CA ILE A 238 20.06 13.78 23.30
C ILE A 238 21.19 14.81 23.16
N GLY A 239 21.97 14.76 22.07
CA GLY A 239 23.07 15.71 21.83
C GLY A 239 24.30 15.54 22.73
N ALA A 240 24.42 14.43 23.47
CA ALA A 240 25.51 14.15 24.40
C ALA A 240 26.78 13.62 23.69
N PHE A 241 27.33 14.41 22.78
CA PHE A 241 28.45 14.00 21.92
C PHE A 241 29.77 13.76 22.67
N ASP A 242 29.97 14.42 23.80
CA ASP A 242 31.14 14.17 24.66
C ASP A 242 31.18 12.73 25.19
N GLU A 243 30.01 12.18 25.51
CA GLU A 243 29.86 10.79 25.94
C GLU A 243 30.11 9.83 24.77
N VAL A 244 29.68 10.17 23.55
CA VAL A 244 30.01 9.39 22.34
C VAL A 244 31.52 9.34 22.13
N ASN A 245 32.19 10.50 22.20
CA ASN A 245 33.65 10.58 22.06
C ASN A 245 34.38 9.79 23.16
N LYS A 246 33.84 9.77 24.38
CA LYS A 246 34.37 8.96 25.48
C LYS A 246 34.24 7.47 25.18
N VAL A 247 33.08 7.01 24.75
CA VAL A 247 32.84 5.60 24.35
C VAL A 247 33.76 5.18 23.21
N LEU A 248 33.96 6.03 22.19
CA LEU A 248 34.89 5.77 21.08
C LEU A 248 36.37 5.76 21.51
N LYS A 249 36.76 6.55 22.53
CA LYS A 249 38.11 6.46 23.10
C LYS A 249 38.31 5.18 23.90
N GLU A 250 37.29 4.79 24.66
CA GLU A 250 37.29 3.54 25.44
C GLU A 250 37.33 2.29 24.54
N SER A 251 36.85 2.38 23.30
CA SER A 251 36.92 1.27 22.33
C SER A 251 38.36 0.79 22.08
N LYS A 252 39.36 1.67 22.17
CA LYS A 252 40.77 1.27 22.01
C LYS A 252 41.29 0.39 23.14
N LEU A 253 40.66 0.49 24.31
CA LEU A 253 41.05 -0.22 25.53
C LEU A 253 40.15 -1.43 25.81
N LYS A 254 38.96 -1.49 25.19
CA LYS A 254 37.97 -2.54 25.35
C LYS A 254 37.98 -3.52 24.15
N HIS A 255 37.29 -4.64 24.30
CA HIS A 255 37.27 -5.75 23.32
C HIS A 255 36.38 -5.50 22.07
N TRP A 256 36.13 -4.24 21.70
CA TRP A 256 35.30 -3.90 20.54
C TRP A 256 35.98 -2.82 19.68
N LYS A 257 35.68 -2.79 18.39
CA LYS A 257 36.25 -1.83 17.44
C LYS A 257 35.11 -1.14 16.67
N PRO A 258 35.09 0.20 16.61
CA PRO A 258 34.12 0.93 15.80
C PRO A 258 34.17 0.43 14.36
N ASP A 259 33.00 0.12 13.82
CA ASP A 259 32.82 -0.28 12.43
C ASP A 259 32.22 0.88 11.62
N GLU A 260 31.96 0.62 10.34
CA GLU A 260 31.33 1.59 9.45
C GLU A 260 29.97 2.08 9.98
N ILE A 261 29.18 1.19 10.60
CA ILE A 261 27.87 1.51 11.14
C ILE A 261 28.01 2.46 12.35
N THR A 262 29.00 2.22 13.21
CA THR A 262 29.30 3.09 14.36
C THR A 262 29.54 4.54 13.92
N TYR A 263 30.43 4.75 12.95
CA TYR A 263 30.74 6.09 12.45
C TYR A 263 29.56 6.71 11.70
N SER A 264 28.79 5.91 10.94
CA SER A 264 27.58 6.38 10.25
C SER A 264 26.52 6.90 11.23
N ILE A 265 26.25 6.17 12.31
CA ILE A 265 25.31 6.60 13.36
C ILE A 265 25.78 7.92 13.98
N TYR A 266 27.06 8.01 14.31
CA TYR A 266 27.61 9.22 14.92
C TYR A 266 27.56 10.43 13.98
N MET A 267 27.95 10.25 12.72
CA MET A 267 27.85 11.29 11.68
C MET A 267 26.40 11.76 11.51
N ASN A 268 25.44 10.83 11.42
CA ASN A 268 24.01 11.17 11.30
C ASN A 268 23.51 11.96 12.52
N GLY A 269 23.93 11.55 13.72
CA GLY A 269 23.66 12.26 14.96
C GLY A 269 24.17 13.71 14.94
N LEU A 270 25.44 13.92 14.58
CA LEU A 270 26.04 15.24 14.47
C LEU A 270 25.31 16.11 13.43
N CYS A 271 24.89 15.51 12.31
CA CYS A 271 24.16 16.20 11.25
C CYS A 271 22.77 16.68 11.70
N LYS A 272 22.02 15.87 12.47
CA LYS A 272 20.73 16.28 13.06
C LYS A 272 20.86 17.48 14.00
N TRP A 273 22.00 17.63 14.67
CA TRP A 273 22.31 18.77 15.54
C TRP A 273 23.07 19.90 14.82
N ARG A 274 23.09 19.91 13.48
CA ARG A 274 23.74 20.93 12.62
C ARG A 274 25.25 21.11 12.86
N LYS A 275 25.94 20.05 13.28
CA LYS A 275 27.39 20.02 13.53
C LYS A 275 28.17 19.39 12.36
N ALA A 276 28.03 19.96 11.16
CA ALA A 276 28.58 19.39 9.93
C ALA A 276 30.12 19.22 9.96
N ASP A 277 30.86 20.22 10.44
CA ASP A 277 32.33 20.14 10.52
C ASP A 277 32.81 18.96 11.38
N GLU A 278 32.09 18.64 12.45
CA GLU A 278 32.43 17.52 13.31
C GLU A 278 32.14 16.18 12.63
N ALA A 279 31.06 16.11 11.84
CA ALA A 279 30.71 14.92 11.06
C ALA A 279 31.79 14.61 10.01
N PHE A 280 32.31 15.61 9.30
CA PHE A 280 33.43 15.42 8.37
C PHE A 280 34.71 14.98 9.05
N ARG A 281 35.00 15.47 10.26
CA ARG A 281 36.13 14.94 11.06
C ARG A 281 35.95 13.46 11.41
N GLN A 282 34.72 12.99 11.63
CA GLN A 282 34.48 11.56 11.86
C GLN A 282 34.71 10.73 10.61
N LEU A 283 34.40 11.26 9.41
CA LEU A 283 34.76 10.62 8.15
C LEU A 283 36.29 10.46 8.02
N ASP A 284 37.07 11.48 8.38
CA ASP A 284 38.53 11.39 8.39
C ASP A 284 39.04 10.31 9.36
N PHE A 285 38.43 10.19 10.54
CA PHE A 285 38.77 9.12 11.50
C PHE A 285 38.39 7.72 11.00
N MET A 286 37.25 7.59 10.33
CA MET A 286 36.80 6.34 9.70
C MET A 286 37.81 5.89 8.63
N LEU A 287 38.22 6.80 7.75
CA LEU A 287 39.22 6.56 6.71
C LEU A 287 40.61 6.24 7.29
N ALA A 288 41.05 6.99 8.30
CA ALA A 288 42.33 6.74 8.98
C ALA A 288 42.36 5.38 9.71
N SER A 289 41.19 4.85 10.08
CA SER A 289 41.03 3.53 10.69
C SER A 289 40.97 2.39 9.68
N GLY A 290 41.06 2.68 8.37
CA GLY A 290 41.00 1.70 7.29
C GLY A 290 39.59 1.22 6.94
N LEU A 291 38.55 1.94 7.38
CA LEU A 291 37.15 1.65 7.06
C LEU A 291 36.73 2.40 5.79
N VAL A 292 35.92 1.77 4.96
CA VAL A 292 35.49 2.30 3.64
C VAL A 292 34.07 2.86 3.77
N PRO A 293 33.81 4.10 3.31
CA PRO A 293 32.45 4.65 3.25
C PRO A 293 31.57 3.96 2.19
N ASN A 294 30.33 3.64 2.57
CA ASN A 294 29.27 3.08 1.71
C ASN A 294 28.21 4.12 1.31
N SER A 295 27.17 3.68 0.59
CA SER A 295 26.03 4.52 0.15
C SER A 295 25.28 5.19 1.31
N VAL A 296 25.16 4.53 2.46
CA VAL A 296 24.53 5.11 3.66
C VAL A 296 25.34 6.30 4.17
N THR A 297 26.67 6.21 4.16
CA THR A 297 27.56 7.31 4.54
C THR A 297 27.40 8.51 3.60
N LEU A 298 27.29 8.28 2.29
CA LEU A 298 27.02 9.35 1.31
C LEU A 298 25.69 10.06 1.57
N ASN A 299 24.62 9.30 1.82
CA ASN A 299 23.29 9.85 2.09
C ASN A 299 23.29 10.76 3.31
N ILE A 300 23.94 10.32 4.39
CA ILE A 300 24.07 11.08 5.64
C ILE A 300 24.81 12.40 5.39
N LEU A 301 25.94 12.37 4.68
CA LEU A 301 26.74 13.56 4.40
C LEU A 301 26.00 14.56 3.50
N LEU A 302 25.27 14.09 2.49
CA LEU A 302 24.47 14.95 1.61
C LEU A 302 23.32 15.63 2.38
N ASP A 303 22.61 14.89 3.22
CA ASP A 303 21.54 15.44 4.07
C ASP A 303 22.10 16.47 5.07
N CYS A 304 23.28 16.19 5.63
CA CYS A 304 24.02 17.09 6.52
C CYS A 304 24.36 18.44 5.89
N LEU A 305 24.96 18.40 4.70
CA LEU A 305 25.36 19.60 3.95
C LEU A 305 24.13 20.39 3.49
N CYS A 306 23.04 19.70 3.13
CA CYS A 306 21.78 20.32 2.77
C CYS A 306 21.11 21.03 3.97
N SER A 307 21.11 20.40 5.14
CA SER A 307 20.53 20.96 6.37
C SER A 307 21.35 22.12 6.96
N SER A 308 22.64 22.20 6.61
CA SER A 308 23.57 23.23 7.08
C SER A 308 23.74 24.42 6.13
N SER A 309 22.92 24.52 5.07
CA SER A 309 23.00 25.55 4.00
C SER A 309 24.33 25.60 3.24
N LEU A 310 25.09 24.50 3.23
CA LEU A 310 26.36 24.35 2.50
C LEU A 310 26.13 23.69 1.12
N ALA A 311 25.20 24.24 0.35
CA ALA A 311 24.72 23.59 -0.87
C ALA A 311 25.76 23.44 -2.00
N LEU A 312 26.82 24.28 -2.00
CA LEU A 312 27.92 24.18 -2.97
C LEU A 312 28.86 23.01 -2.68
N GLU A 313 29.09 22.71 -1.41
CA GLU A 313 29.89 21.55 -0.98
C GLU A 313 29.13 20.25 -1.24
N ALA A 314 27.81 20.25 -1.01
CA ALA A 314 26.93 19.13 -1.34
C ALA A 314 26.98 18.80 -2.84
N LYS A 315 26.97 19.83 -3.68
CA LYS A 315 27.16 19.70 -5.13
C LYS A 315 28.54 19.13 -5.47
N GLY A 316 29.60 19.63 -4.85
CA GLY A 316 30.97 19.16 -5.11
C GLY A 316 31.16 17.68 -4.74
N LEU A 317 30.54 17.24 -3.64
CA LEU A 317 30.55 15.84 -3.22
C LEU A 317 29.81 14.94 -4.23
N LEU A 318 28.67 15.40 -4.75
CA LEU A 318 27.84 14.66 -5.70
C LEU A 318 28.41 14.64 -7.14
N GLU A 319 29.15 15.68 -7.54
CA GLU A 319 29.92 15.67 -8.79
C GLU A 319 31.08 14.64 -8.72
N LYS A 320 31.74 14.53 -7.56
CA LYS A 320 32.87 13.62 -7.30
C LYS A 320 32.50 12.17 -6.97
N SER A 321 31.29 11.91 -6.46
CA SER A 321 30.84 10.55 -6.15
C SER A 321 30.81 9.63 -7.38
N PHE A 322 30.64 10.20 -8.58
CA PHE A 322 30.75 9.49 -9.85
C PHE A 322 32.19 9.04 -10.18
N GLU A 323 33.19 9.84 -9.82
CA GLU A 323 34.61 9.49 -9.99
C GLU A 323 35.06 8.39 -8.99
N LEU A 324 34.27 8.20 -7.92
CA LEU A 324 34.50 7.24 -6.84
C LEU A 324 33.61 5.97 -6.94
N GLU A 325 32.85 5.82 -8.04
CA GLU A 325 31.90 4.71 -8.26
C GLU A 325 30.89 4.49 -7.12
N TRP A 326 30.53 5.55 -6.38
CA TRP A 326 29.47 5.47 -5.39
C TRP A 326 28.10 5.45 -6.09
N ASP A 327 27.22 4.54 -5.69
CA ASP A 327 25.88 4.43 -6.25
C ASP A 327 25.01 5.61 -5.77
N VAL A 328 24.81 6.59 -6.65
CA VAL A 328 24.04 7.80 -6.38
C VAL A 328 22.64 7.64 -6.94
N ASP A 329 21.63 7.74 -6.10
CA ASP A 329 20.24 7.58 -6.50
C ASP A 329 19.54 8.92 -6.85
N VAL A 330 18.31 8.82 -7.33
CA VAL A 330 17.45 9.97 -7.66
C VAL A 330 17.20 10.85 -6.42
N PHE A 331 17.17 10.26 -5.23
CA PHE A 331 16.90 10.95 -3.97
C PHE A 331 18.06 11.88 -3.58
N ASN A 332 19.30 11.46 -3.79
CA ASN A 332 20.50 12.29 -3.57
C ASN A 332 20.49 13.55 -4.42
N TYR A 333 20.24 13.43 -5.72
CA TYR A 333 20.15 14.56 -6.65
C TYR A 333 19.01 15.52 -6.25
N ASN A 334 17.83 14.99 -5.94
CA ASN A 334 16.67 15.80 -5.55
C ASN A 334 16.91 16.57 -4.26
N THR A 335 17.59 15.97 -3.29
CA THR A 335 17.91 16.60 -2.01
C THR A 335 18.84 17.79 -2.20
N VAL A 336 19.93 17.63 -2.97
CA VAL A 336 20.87 18.72 -3.25
C VAL A 336 20.25 19.82 -4.12
N MET A 337 19.48 19.45 -5.15
CA MET A 337 18.79 20.41 -6.03
C MET A 337 17.77 21.27 -5.28
N ARG A 338 17.01 20.68 -4.34
CA ARG A 338 16.04 21.42 -3.51
C ARG A 338 16.74 22.45 -2.63
N THR A 339 17.84 22.09 -1.99
CA THR A 339 18.62 23.02 -1.16
C THR A 339 19.20 24.15 -1.98
N LEU A 340 19.81 23.85 -3.14
CA LEU A 340 20.31 24.89 -4.06
C LEU A 340 19.21 25.82 -4.58
N CYS A 341 17.97 25.32 -4.72
CA CYS A 341 16.81 26.11 -5.12
C CYS A 341 16.37 27.07 -4.00
N ASN A 342 16.38 26.60 -2.74
CA ASN A 342 16.08 27.43 -1.57
C ASN A 342 17.14 28.53 -1.35
N ASP A 343 18.43 28.22 -1.58
CA ASP A 343 19.55 29.17 -1.51
C ASP A 343 19.60 30.16 -2.68
N GLY A 344 18.67 30.08 -3.63
CA GLY A 344 18.59 30.98 -4.79
C GLY A 344 19.63 30.70 -5.89
N ARG A 345 20.35 29.58 -5.83
CA ARG A 345 21.42 29.22 -6.79
C ARG A 345 20.90 28.37 -7.95
N TYR A 346 19.96 28.92 -8.71
CA TYR A 346 19.21 28.22 -9.76
C TYR A 346 20.07 27.66 -10.90
N TRP A 347 21.19 28.32 -11.24
CA TRP A 347 22.08 27.81 -12.30
C TRP A 347 22.82 26.53 -11.89
N ALA A 348 23.11 26.38 -10.60
CA ALA A 348 23.72 25.16 -10.06
C ALA A 348 22.74 23.98 -10.11
N VAL A 349 21.44 24.23 -9.89
CA VAL A 349 20.36 23.24 -10.05
C VAL A 349 20.32 22.71 -11.48
N LEU A 350 20.38 23.59 -12.49
CA LEU A 350 20.38 23.19 -13.90
C LEU A 350 21.63 22.41 -14.30
N LYS A 351 22.79 22.78 -13.76
CA LYS A 351 24.04 22.05 -14.01
C LYS A 351 23.95 20.63 -13.42
N LEU A 352 23.43 20.49 -12.20
CA LEU A 352 23.20 19.17 -11.58
C LEU A 352 22.14 18.36 -12.33
N PHE A 353 21.09 19.01 -12.84
CA PHE A 353 20.08 18.32 -13.63
C PHE A 353 20.67 17.80 -14.95
N SER A 354 21.51 18.60 -15.61
CA SER A 354 22.27 18.12 -16.77
C SER A 354 23.25 17.00 -16.43
N ASP A 355 23.84 17.01 -15.24
CA ASP A 355 24.76 15.97 -14.77
C ASP A 355 24.01 14.66 -14.50
N MET A 356 22.86 14.74 -13.81
CA MET A 356 21.93 13.63 -13.57
C MET A 356 21.50 12.95 -14.88
N LEU A 357 21.12 13.75 -15.90
CA LEU A 357 20.73 13.25 -17.22
C LEU A 357 21.91 12.62 -17.98
N LYS A 358 23.12 13.19 -17.88
CA LYS A 358 24.32 12.61 -18.51
C LYS A 358 24.74 11.28 -17.90
N LYS A 359 24.47 11.10 -16.60
CA LYS A 359 24.79 9.90 -15.84
C LYS A 359 23.69 8.84 -15.90
N ASN A 360 22.67 9.01 -16.74
CA ASN A 360 21.52 8.10 -16.90
C ASN A 360 20.71 7.85 -15.60
N VAL A 361 20.74 8.78 -14.64
CA VAL A 361 19.88 8.71 -13.44
C VAL A 361 18.50 9.25 -13.81
N ALA A 362 17.46 8.41 -13.73
CA ALA A 362 16.12 8.74 -14.22
C ALA A 362 15.46 9.85 -13.37
N ALA A 363 15.19 11.00 -13.98
CA ALA A 363 14.47 12.09 -13.31
C ALA A 363 13.01 11.71 -13.08
N ASN A 364 12.52 11.89 -11.85
CA ASN A 364 11.13 11.66 -11.51
C ASN A 364 10.32 12.97 -11.54
N ALA A 365 8.99 12.87 -11.39
CA ALA A 365 8.10 14.05 -11.40
C ALA A 365 8.48 15.11 -10.34
N TRP A 366 9.08 14.68 -9.23
CA TRP A 366 9.57 15.56 -8.17
C TRP A 366 10.82 16.35 -8.58
N THR A 367 11.78 15.71 -9.27
CA THR A 367 12.95 16.37 -9.87
C THR A 367 12.52 17.52 -10.78
N LEU A 368 11.51 17.28 -11.63
CA LEU A 368 11.00 18.29 -12.57
C LEU A 368 10.31 19.45 -11.87
N SER A 369 9.56 19.19 -10.80
CA SER A 369 8.94 20.24 -9.99
C SER A 369 9.99 21.19 -9.39
N ILE A 370 11.10 20.65 -8.86
CA ILE A 370 12.20 21.44 -8.30
C ILE A 370 12.87 22.30 -9.39
N VAL A 371 13.17 21.71 -10.55
CA VAL A 371 13.81 22.42 -11.68
C VAL A 371 12.91 23.53 -12.22
N VAL A 372 11.62 23.27 -12.41
CA VAL A 372 10.64 24.27 -12.88
C VAL A 372 10.50 25.40 -11.87
N HIS A 373 10.37 25.08 -10.58
CA HIS A 373 10.31 26.09 -9.53
C HIS A 373 11.57 26.97 -9.52
N SER A 374 12.76 26.37 -9.68
CA SER A 374 14.03 27.09 -9.74
C SER A 374 14.12 28.05 -10.93
N LEU A 375 13.66 27.62 -12.12
CA LEU A 375 13.65 28.44 -13.33
C LEU A 375 12.62 29.56 -13.29
N CYS A 376 11.47 29.32 -12.66
CA CYS A 376 10.43 30.32 -12.46
C CYS A 376 10.91 31.42 -11.52
N LYS A 377 11.54 31.07 -10.38
CA LYS A 377 12.19 32.05 -9.49
C LYS A 377 13.33 32.81 -10.17
N ALA A 378 14.09 32.15 -11.07
CA ALA A 378 15.13 32.80 -11.87
C ALA A 378 14.58 33.74 -12.98
N GLY A 379 13.25 33.87 -13.13
CA GLY A 379 12.60 34.68 -14.15
C GLY A 379 12.73 34.12 -15.58
N LYS A 380 13.10 32.84 -15.73
CA LYS A 380 13.30 32.17 -17.04
C LYS A 380 12.11 31.28 -17.40
N LEU A 381 10.91 31.85 -17.40
CA LEU A 381 9.63 31.14 -17.61
C LEU A 381 9.57 30.34 -18.92
N GLN A 382 10.07 30.92 -20.02
CA GLN A 382 10.10 30.23 -21.32
C GLN A 382 10.99 28.99 -21.31
N LYS A 383 12.09 29.00 -20.57
CA LYS A 383 12.94 27.80 -20.41
C LYS A 383 12.26 26.74 -19.53
N ALA A 384 11.52 27.15 -18.51
CA ALA A 384 10.72 26.23 -17.69
C ALA A 384 9.62 25.54 -18.50
N LYS A 385 8.94 26.30 -19.37
CA LYS A 385 7.97 25.78 -20.36
C LYS A 385 8.62 24.77 -21.31
N CYS A 386 9.76 25.11 -21.91
CA CYS A 386 10.48 24.18 -22.79
C CYS A 386 10.92 22.87 -22.10
N ILE A 387 11.28 22.90 -20.81
CA ILE A 387 11.65 21.68 -20.06
C ILE A 387 10.41 20.81 -19.80
N LEU A 388 9.25 21.41 -19.49
CA LEU A 388 7.98 20.69 -19.32
C LEU A 388 7.39 20.17 -20.63
N ASP A 389 7.67 20.86 -21.73
CA ASP A 389 7.21 20.47 -23.07
C ASP A 389 8.12 19.43 -23.73
N GLY A 390 9.30 19.15 -23.16
CA GLY A 390 10.23 18.14 -23.64
C GLY A 390 9.61 16.73 -23.64
N GLU A 391 9.75 16.01 -24.75
CA GLU A 391 9.33 14.61 -24.86
C GLU A 391 10.19 13.74 -23.92
N GLY A 392 9.55 12.91 -23.07
CA GLY A 392 10.24 11.93 -22.21
C GLY A 392 10.24 12.14 -20.69
N LEU A 393 9.71 13.25 -20.17
CA LEU A 393 9.76 13.60 -18.74
C LEU A 393 8.34 13.81 -18.17
N GLU A 394 7.84 12.88 -17.35
CA GLU A 394 6.50 12.96 -16.76
C GLU A 394 6.42 14.02 -15.65
N ALA A 395 5.94 15.22 -16.01
CA ALA A 395 5.70 16.29 -15.05
C ALA A 395 4.35 16.15 -14.35
N ASN A 396 4.32 16.31 -13.03
CA ASN A 396 3.10 16.27 -12.23
C ASN A 396 2.30 17.60 -12.29
N ALA A 397 1.04 17.56 -11.83
CA ALA A 397 0.16 18.72 -11.77
C ALA A 397 0.77 19.90 -10.98
N VAL A 398 1.62 19.61 -9.98
CA VAL A 398 2.32 20.61 -9.15
C VAL A 398 3.32 21.43 -9.96
N ALA A 399 4.05 20.83 -10.90
CA ALA A 399 4.99 21.54 -11.76
C ALA A 399 4.26 22.50 -12.73
N TYR A 400 3.14 22.07 -13.32
CA TYR A 400 2.30 22.93 -14.17
C TYR A 400 1.61 24.05 -13.36
N ALA A 401 1.09 23.76 -12.17
CA ALA A 401 0.51 24.75 -11.27
C ALA A 401 1.53 25.81 -10.85
N THR A 402 2.77 25.40 -10.56
CA THR A 402 3.88 26.30 -10.23
C THR A 402 4.21 27.21 -11.41
N LEU A 403 4.28 26.69 -12.64
CA LEU A 403 4.53 27.49 -13.83
C LEU A 403 3.40 28.51 -14.07
N ILE A 404 2.13 28.09 -13.99
CA ILE A 404 0.95 28.95 -14.14
C ILE A 404 0.97 30.09 -13.11
N HIS A 405 1.27 29.79 -11.84
CA HIS A 405 1.36 30.79 -10.78
C HIS A 405 2.40 31.88 -11.11
N TYR A 406 3.59 31.51 -11.61
CA TYR A 406 4.63 32.49 -11.94
C TYR A 406 4.37 33.27 -13.25
N TYR A 407 3.69 32.69 -14.24
CA TYR A 407 3.21 33.45 -15.41
C TYR A 407 2.17 34.50 -15.02
N TYR A 408 1.29 34.17 -14.07
CA TYR A 408 0.31 35.11 -13.50
C TYR A 408 0.99 36.25 -12.72
N MET A 409 1.92 35.91 -11.80
CA MET A 409 2.64 36.91 -11.00
C MET A 409 3.49 37.86 -11.85
N ASN A 410 3.98 37.42 -13.02
CA ASN A 410 4.75 38.25 -13.95
C ASN A 410 3.86 39.00 -14.99
N GLY A 411 2.53 38.93 -14.88
CA GLY A 411 1.59 39.65 -15.76
C GLY A 411 1.51 39.12 -17.19
N GLN A 412 2.06 37.94 -17.48
CA GLN A 412 2.08 37.32 -18.81
C GLN A 412 0.88 36.37 -18.97
N ILE A 413 -0.33 36.91 -18.88
CA ILE A 413 -1.59 36.16 -18.81
C ILE A 413 -1.95 35.49 -20.16
N ASP A 414 -1.49 36.04 -21.28
CA ASP A 414 -1.84 35.57 -22.63
C ASP A 414 -1.25 34.19 -22.97
N GLU A 415 -0.18 33.75 -22.29
CA GLU A 415 0.41 32.43 -22.52
C GLU A 415 -0.20 31.32 -21.64
N THR A 416 -0.92 31.67 -20.58
CA THR A 416 -1.57 30.72 -19.64
C THR A 416 -2.56 29.76 -20.33
N PRO A 417 -3.43 30.22 -21.26
CA PRO A 417 -4.32 29.34 -22.02
C PRO A 417 -3.56 28.34 -22.90
N SER A 418 -2.41 28.72 -23.46
CA SER A 418 -1.61 27.82 -24.30
C SER A 418 -1.03 26.64 -23.52
N ILE A 419 -0.67 26.87 -22.24
CA ILE A 419 -0.17 25.84 -21.32
C ILE A 419 -1.33 24.94 -20.84
N LEU A 420 -2.51 25.52 -20.59
CA LEU A 420 -3.72 24.80 -20.15
C LEU A 420 -4.33 23.94 -21.26
N HIS A 421 -4.35 24.43 -22.50
CA HIS A 421 -5.09 23.80 -23.60
C HIS A 421 -4.34 22.63 -24.27
N PHE A 422 -3.02 22.53 -24.06
CA PHE A 422 -2.19 21.53 -24.76
C PHE A 422 -1.98 20.22 -23.98
N LYS A 423 -2.08 20.22 -22.63
CA LYS A 423 -1.82 18.99 -21.82
C LYS A 423 -2.68 18.81 -20.55
N VAL A 424 -3.49 19.79 -20.13
CA VAL A 424 -4.34 19.65 -18.93
C VAL A 424 -5.80 19.59 -19.37
N GLY A 425 -6.49 18.48 -19.13
CA GLY A 425 -7.84 18.24 -19.62
C GLY A 425 -8.88 19.33 -19.28
N PRO A 426 -10.06 19.34 -19.94
CA PRO A 426 -11.01 20.45 -19.95
C PRO A 426 -11.55 20.89 -18.57
N LYS A 427 -11.45 20.04 -17.53
CA LYS A 427 -11.86 20.38 -16.16
C LYS A 427 -10.99 21.46 -15.49
N PHE A 428 -9.69 21.53 -15.81
CA PHE A 428 -8.77 22.53 -15.23
C PHE A 428 -8.79 23.87 -15.98
N SER A 429 -9.18 23.86 -17.26
CA SER A 429 -9.43 25.07 -18.06
C SER A 429 -10.55 25.94 -17.43
N LEU A 430 -11.57 25.31 -16.85
CA LEU A 430 -12.64 26.00 -16.14
C LEU A 430 -12.19 26.60 -14.81
N LEU A 431 -11.43 25.87 -13.99
CA LEU A 431 -10.93 26.36 -12.69
C LEU A 431 -10.02 27.59 -12.86
N VAL A 432 -9.15 27.59 -13.88
CA VAL A 432 -8.28 28.75 -14.16
C VAL A 432 -9.02 29.86 -14.90
N SER A 433 -10.07 29.56 -15.68
CA SER A 433 -10.94 30.60 -16.23
C SER A 433 -11.69 31.39 -15.15
N VAL A 434 -11.96 30.77 -13.99
CA VAL A 434 -12.54 31.44 -12.82
C VAL A 434 -11.50 32.32 -12.12
N ILE A 435 -10.26 31.86 -11.98
CA ILE A 435 -9.14 32.63 -11.39
C ILE A 435 -8.75 33.82 -12.27
N VAL A 436 -8.74 33.65 -13.60
CA VAL A 436 -8.43 34.71 -14.58
C VAL A 436 -9.60 35.71 -14.75
N ARG A 437 -10.85 35.31 -14.48
CA ARG A 437 -12.04 36.18 -14.62
C ARG A 437 -12.36 37.07 -13.43
N ASN A 438 -11.74 36.88 -12.25
CA ASN A 438 -12.03 37.70 -11.07
C ASN A 438 -10.77 38.21 -10.34
N PRO A 439 -10.15 39.30 -10.83
CA PRO A 439 -8.98 39.89 -10.18
C PRO A 439 -9.33 40.95 -9.11
N ARG A 440 -10.61 41.12 -8.74
CA ARG A 440 -11.06 42.22 -7.86
C ARG A 440 -11.94 41.75 -6.70
N ARG A 441 -11.47 40.83 -5.86
CA ARG A 441 -12.01 40.65 -4.49
C ARG A 441 -10.92 40.17 -3.53
N THR A 442 -9.84 40.93 -3.44
CA THR A 442 -8.87 40.81 -2.34
C THR A 442 -8.53 42.16 -1.72
N VAL A 443 -9.26 43.23 -2.06
CA VAL A 443 -9.16 44.53 -1.38
C VAL A 443 -10.55 45.19 -1.37
N ALA A 444 -10.93 45.67 -0.18
CA ALA A 444 -12.15 46.43 0.19
C ALA A 444 -13.41 45.63 0.55
N GLY A 445 -13.79 45.72 1.82
CA GLY A 445 -15.09 45.30 2.34
C GLY A 445 -16.16 46.40 2.27
N VAL A 446 -17.34 46.02 2.79
CA VAL A 446 -18.48 46.84 3.24
C VAL A 446 -19.54 47.24 2.17
N GLN A 447 -20.80 46.93 2.55
CA GLN A 447 -22.11 47.49 2.15
C GLN A 447 -23.02 46.83 1.09
N SER A 448 -24.07 46.19 1.64
CA SER A 448 -25.52 46.37 1.45
C SER A 448 -26.30 45.85 0.22
N SER A 449 -27.36 45.10 0.56
CA SER A 449 -28.74 45.11 0.02
C SER A 449 -28.97 44.58 -1.42
N ALA A 450 -30.12 44.07 -1.85
CA ALA A 450 -31.30 43.43 -1.26
C ALA A 450 -32.18 42.99 -2.47
N ASP A 451 -32.95 41.92 -2.29
CA ASP A 451 -34.32 41.71 -2.80
C ASP A 451 -34.63 41.25 -4.26
N ARG A 452 -35.55 40.24 -4.28
CA ARG A 452 -36.62 39.87 -5.25
C ARG A 452 -36.42 38.89 -6.43
N ARG A 453 -37.00 37.69 -6.18
CA ARG A 453 -38.10 36.98 -6.89
C ARG A 453 -38.10 36.90 -8.43
N HIS A 454 -38.18 35.66 -8.96
CA HIS A 454 -39.31 35.17 -9.77
C HIS A 454 -39.19 33.65 -10.07
N GLU A 455 -40.23 32.89 -9.73
CA GLU A 455 -40.63 31.58 -10.28
C GLU A 455 -41.77 31.82 -11.32
N PRO A 456 -42.40 30.82 -11.97
CA PRO A 456 -41.98 29.47 -12.44
C PRO A 456 -42.54 29.15 -13.87
N VAL A 457 -42.21 28.02 -14.53
CA VAL A 457 -43.13 27.35 -15.50
C VAL A 457 -42.92 25.82 -15.57
N ASN A 458 -44.03 25.10 -15.37
CA ASN A 458 -44.27 23.66 -15.52
C ASN A 458 -44.27 23.17 -16.99
N PHE A 459 -43.98 21.88 -17.22
CA PHE A 459 -44.76 21.05 -18.14
C PHE A 459 -44.83 19.59 -17.70
N GLN A 460 -46.06 19.13 -17.43
CA GLN A 460 -46.46 17.72 -17.30
C GLN A 460 -46.69 17.10 -18.69
N PHE A 461 -46.45 15.79 -18.83
CA PHE A 461 -47.27 14.91 -19.68
C PHE A 461 -47.41 13.52 -19.06
N VAL A 462 -48.58 12.93 -19.29
CA VAL A 462 -49.25 11.83 -18.59
C VAL A 462 -49.24 10.56 -19.47
N ASN A 463 -49.08 9.37 -18.84
CA ASN A 463 -49.57 7.97 -19.09
C ASN A 463 -50.02 7.52 -20.52
N PRO A 464 -50.02 6.21 -20.91
CA PRO A 464 -50.34 5.04 -20.06
C PRO A 464 -49.64 3.69 -20.42
N CYS A 465 -49.66 2.71 -19.51
CA CYS A 465 -50.15 1.35 -19.81
C CYS A 465 -50.18 0.47 -18.56
N LYS A 466 -51.33 -0.16 -18.35
CA LYS A 466 -51.69 -1.07 -17.26
C LYS A 466 -51.36 -2.52 -17.60
N ASP A 467 -51.34 -3.32 -16.54
CA ASP A 467 -51.58 -4.77 -16.45
C ASP A 467 -50.40 -5.74 -16.63
N MET A 468 -49.81 -6.12 -15.50
CA MET A 468 -49.99 -7.47 -14.95
C MET A 468 -49.58 -7.48 -13.46
N ARG A 469 -50.58 -7.45 -12.58
CA ARG A 469 -50.44 -7.79 -11.17
C ARG A 469 -50.54 -9.31 -11.06
N PHE A 470 -49.64 -9.96 -10.35
CA PHE A 470 -50.01 -10.97 -9.34
C PHE A 470 -48.86 -11.15 -8.32
N LEU A 471 -49.22 -10.93 -7.05
CA LEU A 471 -48.61 -11.39 -5.79
C LEU A 471 -47.25 -10.81 -5.34
N LEU A 472 -47.28 -9.63 -4.69
CA LEU A 472 -46.50 -9.42 -3.47
C LEU A 472 -47.32 -8.59 -2.46
N VAL A 473 -47.32 -9.09 -1.22
CA VAL A 473 -48.08 -8.65 -0.06
C VAL A 473 -47.76 -7.20 0.30
N ASN A 474 -48.81 -6.44 0.66
CA ASN A 474 -48.77 -5.03 1.05
C ASN A 474 -47.74 -4.74 2.16
N GLY A 475 -46.61 -4.12 1.82
CA GLY A 475 -45.71 -3.45 2.77
C GLY A 475 -46.20 -2.03 3.11
N PRO A 476 -45.82 -1.45 4.27
CA PRO A 476 -46.19 -0.09 4.64
C PRO A 476 -45.60 0.95 3.67
N SER A 477 -46.31 2.07 3.44
CA SER A 477 -45.89 3.13 2.53
C SER A 477 -44.50 3.69 2.85
N SER A 478 -43.71 4.06 1.83
CA SER A 478 -42.30 4.48 1.95
C SER A 478 -42.04 5.52 3.06
N ARG A 479 -42.89 6.56 3.13
CA ARG A 479 -42.88 7.59 4.20
C ARG A 479 -43.08 7.03 5.62
N ARG A 480 -43.73 5.88 5.82
CA ARG A 480 -43.87 5.23 7.13
C ARG A 480 -42.57 4.55 7.57
N ARG A 481 -41.84 3.92 6.65
CA ARG A 481 -40.55 3.26 6.94
C ARG A 481 -39.48 4.26 7.35
N LEU A 482 -39.33 5.36 6.59
CA LEU A 482 -38.37 6.42 6.92
C LEU A 482 -38.69 7.12 8.26
N ARG A 483 -39.99 7.29 8.58
CA ARG A 483 -40.40 7.82 9.91
C ARG A 483 -40.08 6.86 11.05
N ALA A 484 -40.27 5.55 10.84
CA ALA A 484 -39.91 4.54 11.83
C ALA A 484 -38.38 4.50 12.04
N PHE A 485 -37.59 4.58 10.96
CA PHE A 485 -36.14 4.68 11.03
C PHE A 485 -35.65 5.93 11.77
N LYS A 486 -36.19 7.11 11.46
CA LYS A 486 -35.86 8.36 12.20
C LYS A 486 -36.16 8.27 13.69
N ARG A 487 -37.27 7.62 14.08
CA ARG A 487 -37.59 7.36 15.50
C ARG A 487 -36.60 6.41 16.13
N TRP A 488 -36.24 5.34 15.42
CA TRP A 488 -35.26 4.36 15.86
C TRP A 488 -33.87 4.98 16.06
N MET A 489 -33.40 5.81 15.13
CA MET A 489 -32.11 6.52 15.25
C MET A 489 -32.03 7.35 16.53
N ARG A 490 -33.10 8.10 16.86
CA ARG A 490 -33.16 8.89 18.10
C ARG A 490 -33.12 8.03 19.36
N LEU A 491 -33.72 6.84 19.34
CA LEU A 491 -33.67 5.90 20.46
C LEU A 491 -32.27 5.30 20.65
N GLN A 492 -31.50 5.15 19.58
CA GLN A 492 -30.13 4.64 19.59
C GLN A 492 -29.06 5.73 19.81
N GLY A 493 -29.47 6.99 20.02
CA GLY A 493 -28.55 8.10 20.24
C GLY A 493 -27.78 8.58 18.99
N ILE A 494 -28.29 8.29 17.78
CA ILE A 494 -27.70 8.79 16.53
C ILE A 494 -28.15 10.24 16.30
N GLU A 495 -27.18 11.15 16.23
CA GLU A 495 -27.38 12.57 15.94
C GLU A 495 -26.95 12.89 14.51
N TYR A 496 -27.71 13.71 13.80
CA TYR A 496 -27.39 14.15 12.44
C TYR A 496 -27.83 15.60 12.22
N SER A 497 -27.13 16.30 11.32
CA SER A 497 -27.35 17.72 11.06
C SER A 497 -28.71 18.01 10.42
N ASP A 498 -29.41 19.05 10.88
CA ASP A 498 -30.65 19.56 10.27
C ASP A 498 -30.45 20.11 8.84
N ALA A 499 -29.18 20.28 8.43
CA ALA A 499 -28.81 20.60 7.05
C ALA A 499 -29.06 19.45 6.06
N LEU A 500 -29.39 18.25 6.54
CA LEU A 500 -29.65 17.08 5.70
C LEU A 500 -31.13 16.76 5.58
N GLU A 501 -31.55 16.45 4.35
CA GLU A 501 -32.86 15.88 4.08
C GLU A 501 -32.74 14.48 3.45
N PHE A 502 -33.40 13.51 4.10
CA PHE A 502 -33.60 12.17 3.55
C PHE A 502 -34.79 12.20 2.60
N VAL A 503 -34.53 11.92 1.34
CA VAL A 503 -35.54 11.90 0.27
C VAL A 503 -35.85 10.46 -0.12
N ASP A 504 -37.14 10.19 -0.33
CA ASP A 504 -37.71 8.88 -0.64
C ASP A 504 -38.81 9.12 -1.69
N ASP A 505 -38.36 9.33 -2.93
CA ASP A 505 -39.21 9.73 -4.07
C ASP A 505 -40.09 8.56 -4.55
N SER A 506 -39.61 7.32 -4.44
CA SER A 506 -40.38 6.12 -4.72
C SER A 506 -39.83 4.92 -3.93
N PRO A 507 -40.64 3.87 -3.66
CA PRO A 507 -40.15 2.63 -3.07
C PRO A 507 -39.08 1.92 -3.91
N GLU A 508 -38.91 2.33 -5.18
CA GLU A 508 -38.06 1.68 -6.19
C GLU A 508 -36.71 2.41 -6.40
N ASP A 509 -36.63 3.71 -6.11
CA ASP A 509 -35.43 4.54 -6.32
C ASP A 509 -34.46 4.58 -5.12
N GLY A 510 -34.85 3.97 -4.00
CA GLY A 510 -34.04 3.98 -2.78
C GLY A 510 -34.11 5.30 -2.02
N ILE A 511 -33.53 5.32 -0.81
CA ILE A 511 -33.43 6.53 0.00
C ILE A 511 -32.09 7.18 -0.32
N TRP A 512 -32.08 8.50 -0.49
CA TRP A 512 -30.87 9.28 -0.73
C TRP A 512 -30.86 10.55 0.13
N VAL A 513 -29.69 11.19 0.24
CA VAL A 513 -29.47 12.34 1.13
C VAL A 513 -29.13 13.58 0.33
N ARG A 514 -29.82 14.69 0.59
CA ARG A 514 -29.52 16.00 0.00
C ARG A 514 -29.20 17.06 1.05
N ALA A 515 -28.34 18.00 0.67
CA ALA A 515 -28.03 19.18 1.47
C ALA A 515 -29.14 20.24 1.30
N LEU A 516 -29.69 20.74 2.41
CA LEU A 516 -30.68 21.83 2.43
C LEU A 516 -30.02 23.22 2.41
N CYS A 517 -28.80 23.31 2.93
CA CYS A 517 -27.97 24.50 2.92
C CYS A 517 -26.54 24.17 2.50
N CYS A 518 -25.72 25.20 2.33
CA CYS A 518 -24.31 25.01 1.98
C CYS A 518 -23.57 24.38 3.16
N LEU A 519 -22.95 23.23 2.91
CA LEU A 519 -22.12 22.49 3.86
C LEU A 519 -20.64 22.73 3.54
N ARG A 520 -19.87 23.20 4.51
CA ARG A 520 -18.46 23.56 4.36
C ARG A 520 -17.57 22.43 4.81
N GLU A 521 -16.35 22.38 4.26
CA GLU A 521 -15.32 21.44 4.69
C GLU A 521 -15.05 21.58 6.21
N GLY A 522 -15.07 20.45 6.91
CA GLY A 522 -14.95 20.36 8.37
C GLY A 522 -16.27 20.34 9.14
N ASP A 523 -17.42 20.60 8.51
CA ASP A 523 -18.72 20.57 9.21
C ASP A 523 -19.06 19.14 9.67
N LEU A 524 -19.53 19.00 10.93
CA LEU A 524 -20.03 17.73 11.47
C LEU A 524 -21.42 17.43 10.89
N VAL A 525 -21.52 16.31 10.18
CA VAL A 525 -22.73 15.85 9.50
C VAL A 525 -23.53 14.90 10.37
N ALA A 526 -22.85 13.99 11.08
CA ALA A 526 -23.48 13.05 12.01
C ALA A 526 -22.53 12.54 13.09
N ALA A 527 -23.09 12.22 14.25
CA ALA A 527 -22.44 11.49 15.34
C ALA A 527 -23.22 10.20 15.62
N ILE A 528 -22.54 9.06 15.50
CA ILE A 528 -23.15 7.72 15.52
C ILE A 528 -22.49 6.90 16.62
N PRO A 529 -23.20 6.51 17.70
CA PRO A 529 -22.66 5.62 18.71
C PRO A 529 -22.25 4.28 18.10
N LYS A 530 -21.05 3.78 18.44
CA LYS A 530 -20.54 2.49 17.92
C LYS A 530 -21.43 1.30 18.31
N SER A 531 -22.13 1.40 19.43
CA SER A 531 -23.13 0.42 19.87
C SER A 531 -24.36 0.34 18.95
N ALA A 532 -24.65 1.38 18.16
CA ALA A 532 -25.76 1.40 17.22
C ALA A 532 -25.42 0.71 15.89
N CYS A 533 -24.15 0.43 15.63
CA CYS A 533 -23.66 -0.28 14.45
C CYS A 533 -23.95 -1.79 14.55
N VAL A 534 -24.21 -2.44 13.42
CA VAL A 534 -24.32 -3.91 13.35
C VAL A 534 -22.92 -4.48 13.14
N THR A 535 -22.37 -5.12 14.17
CA THR A 535 -21.03 -5.73 14.18
C THR A 535 -21.13 -7.12 14.79
N ILE A 536 -20.06 -7.92 14.69
CA ILE A 536 -20.01 -9.21 15.39
C ILE A 536 -20.22 -9.00 16.89
N ARG A 537 -19.55 -8.00 17.48
CA ARG A 537 -19.56 -7.71 18.92
C ARG A 537 -20.90 -7.19 19.42
N THR A 538 -21.59 -6.38 18.63
CA THR A 538 -22.88 -5.80 19.04
C THR A 538 -24.04 -6.79 18.86
N SER A 539 -23.94 -7.72 17.91
CA SER A 539 -25.01 -8.70 17.65
C SER A 539 -25.30 -9.63 18.82
N GLY A 540 -26.55 -10.06 18.95
CA GLY A 540 -26.98 -10.99 20.02
C GLY A 540 -26.41 -12.41 19.89
N ILE A 541 -25.74 -12.73 18.77
CA ILE A 541 -25.11 -14.03 18.48
C ILE A 541 -23.58 -14.00 18.60
N SER A 542 -23.01 -12.90 19.13
CA SER A 542 -21.56 -12.69 19.26
C SER A 542 -20.82 -13.88 19.89
N SER A 543 -21.32 -14.40 21.01
CA SER A 543 -20.72 -15.53 21.74
C SER A 543 -20.67 -16.82 20.91
N VAL A 544 -21.68 -17.08 20.07
CA VAL A 544 -21.73 -18.26 19.21
C VAL A 544 -20.76 -18.10 18.04
N ILE A 545 -20.72 -16.91 17.42
CA ILE A 545 -19.77 -16.60 16.34
C ILE A 545 -18.32 -16.72 16.83
N GLU A 546 -18.04 -16.21 18.03
CA GLU A 546 -16.72 -16.30 18.66
C GLU A 546 -16.34 -17.75 19.02
N SER A 547 -17.27 -18.53 19.58
CA SER A 547 -17.04 -19.95 19.89
C SER A 547 -16.79 -20.80 18.63
N ALA A 548 -17.29 -20.34 17.48
CA ALA A 548 -17.12 -20.98 16.19
C ALA A 548 -15.86 -20.53 15.44
N GLY A 549 -15.06 -19.63 16.01
CA GLY A 549 -13.89 -19.05 15.35
C GLY A 549 -14.22 -18.20 14.13
N LEU A 550 -15.48 -17.76 13.97
CA LEU A 550 -15.88 -16.95 12.82
C LEU A 550 -15.52 -15.48 13.03
N SER A 551 -14.87 -14.87 12.05
CA SER A 551 -14.49 -13.46 12.10
C SER A 551 -14.70 -12.76 10.74
N GLY A 552 -14.48 -11.44 10.71
CA GLY A 552 -14.58 -10.62 9.50
C GLY A 552 -15.95 -10.68 8.81
N PHE A 553 -15.95 -10.70 7.47
CA PHE A 553 -17.19 -10.71 6.68
C PHE A 553 -18.01 -12.00 6.84
N LEU A 554 -17.41 -13.11 7.27
CA LEU A 554 -18.12 -14.38 7.48
C LEU A 554 -18.95 -14.29 8.76
N GLY A 555 -18.32 -13.90 9.87
CA GLY A 555 -19.02 -13.65 11.13
C GLY A 555 -20.09 -12.56 10.99
N LEU A 556 -19.78 -11.44 10.32
CA LEU A 556 -20.74 -10.36 10.13
C LEU A 556 -21.97 -10.78 9.31
N ALA A 557 -21.82 -11.67 8.32
CA ALA A 557 -22.95 -12.20 7.57
C ALA A 557 -23.87 -13.08 8.44
N VAL A 558 -23.29 -13.89 9.33
CA VAL A 558 -24.04 -14.70 10.32
C VAL A 558 -24.77 -13.81 11.32
N ALA A 559 -24.09 -12.77 11.83
CA ALA A 559 -24.69 -11.77 12.71
C ALA A 559 -25.90 -11.10 12.05
N LEU A 560 -25.76 -10.69 10.79
CA LEU A 560 -26.86 -10.08 10.03
C LEU A 560 -28.03 -11.06 9.81
N MET A 561 -27.76 -12.33 9.50
CA MET A 561 -28.80 -13.35 9.36
C MET A 561 -29.58 -13.55 10.65
N TYR A 562 -28.87 -13.61 11.78
CA TYR A 562 -29.46 -13.75 13.11
C TYR A 562 -30.33 -12.54 13.46
N GLU A 563 -29.82 -11.32 13.33
CA GLU A 563 -30.60 -10.13 13.65
C GLU A 563 -31.84 -9.97 12.75
N ARG A 564 -31.79 -10.47 11.50
CA ARG A 564 -32.98 -10.51 10.63
C ARG A 564 -33.99 -11.57 11.03
N SER A 565 -33.57 -12.71 11.58
CA SER A 565 -34.48 -13.78 12.01
C SER A 565 -35.33 -13.37 13.21
N LEU A 566 -34.78 -12.51 14.09
CA LEU A 566 -35.48 -11.97 15.26
C LEU A 566 -36.65 -11.02 14.91
N GLY A 567 -36.71 -10.51 13.68
CA GLY A 567 -37.78 -9.62 13.25
C GLY A 567 -37.91 -8.38 14.14
N THR A 568 -39.08 -8.16 14.75
CA THR A 568 -39.33 -7.01 15.64
C THR A 568 -38.60 -7.09 16.98
N ALA A 569 -38.08 -8.27 17.35
CA ALA A 569 -37.32 -8.45 18.59
C ALA A 569 -35.87 -7.98 18.44
N SER A 570 -35.36 -7.79 17.22
CA SER A 570 -34.01 -7.27 17.01
C SER A 570 -33.90 -5.80 17.43
N PRO A 571 -32.85 -5.42 18.17
CA PRO A 571 -32.53 -4.01 18.44
C PRO A 571 -32.41 -3.18 17.16
N TRP A 572 -32.06 -3.78 16.02
CA TRP A 572 -31.87 -3.11 14.74
C TRP A 572 -33.08 -3.19 13.79
N HIS A 573 -34.23 -3.67 14.25
CA HIS A 573 -35.43 -3.83 13.39
C HIS A 573 -35.78 -2.57 12.59
N GLY A 574 -35.67 -1.39 13.24
CA GLY A 574 -35.96 -0.10 12.62
C GLY A 574 -35.07 0.25 11.42
N TYR A 575 -33.84 -0.25 11.41
CA TYR A 575 -32.85 -0.13 10.34
C TYR A 575 -32.97 -1.28 9.32
N LEU A 576 -33.08 -2.53 9.79
CA LEU A 576 -33.16 -3.72 8.92
C LEU A 576 -34.38 -3.72 7.98
N GLN A 577 -35.47 -3.05 8.36
CA GLN A 577 -36.65 -2.85 7.48
C GLN A 577 -36.41 -1.90 6.29
N LEU A 578 -35.36 -1.08 6.34
CA LEU A 578 -34.95 -0.20 5.22
C LEU A 578 -34.09 -0.95 4.21
N LEU A 579 -33.29 -1.91 4.68
CA LEU A 579 -32.41 -2.68 3.83
C LEU A 579 -33.20 -3.59 2.88
N PRO A 580 -32.76 -3.74 1.62
CA PRO A 580 -33.34 -4.73 0.74
C PRO A 580 -33.09 -6.15 1.26
N LEU A 581 -33.78 -7.14 0.69
CA LEU A 581 -33.52 -8.54 1.04
C LEU A 581 -32.09 -8.93 0.66
N ARG A 582 -31.63 -8.49 -0.51
CA ARG A 582 -30.31 -8.76 -1.10
C ARG A 582 -29.94 -7.64 -2.07
N GLU A 583 -28.65 -7.45 -2.34
CA GLU A 583 -28.17 -6.56 -3.39
C GLU A 583 -27.96 -7.25 -4.73
N CYS A 584 -28.12 -6.51 -5.82
CA CYS A 584 -27.98 -7.04 -7.18
C CYS A 584 -26.50 -7.18 -7.63
N VAL A 585 -25.71 -7.90 -6.84
CA VAL A 585 -24.29 -8.23 -7.08
C VAL A 585 -24.18 -9.52 -7.92
N PRO A 586 -23.22 -9.64 -8.86
CA PRO A 586 -23.00 -10.86 -9.64
C PRO A 586 -22.91 -12.17 -8.85
N ILE A 587 -22.42 -12.10 -7.62
CA ILE A 587 -22.23 -13.25 -6.72
C ILE A 587 -23.55 -13.92 -6.32
N ILE A 588 -24.70 -13.25 -6.48
CA ILE A 588 -26.02 -13.83 -6.21
C ILE A 588 -26.83 -14.17 -7.47
N TRP A 589 -26.28 -13.94 -8.67
CA TRP A 589 -26.96 -14.30 -9.93
C TRP A 589 -27.01 -15.84 -10.08
N THR A 590 -27.83 -16.39 -10.96
CA THR A 590 -27.73 -17.82 -11.27
C THR A 590 -26.47 -18.11 -12.09
N SER A 591 -26.04 -19.38 -12.16
CA SER A 591 -24.90 -19.75 -13.02
C SER A 591 -25.17 -19.42 -14.49
N ASP A 592 -26.39 -19.69 -14.96
CA ASP A 592 -26.83 -19.36 -16.32
C ASP A 592 -26.82 -17.86 -16.58
N GLU A 593 -27.28 -17.05 -15.62
CA GLU A 593 -27.25 -15.58 -15.74
C GLU A 593 -25.82 -15.03 -15.78
N VAL A 594 -24.89 -15.62 -15.01
CA VAL A 594 -23.47 -15.24 -15.08
C VAL A 594 -22.89 -15.60 -16.44
N ASP A 595 -23.22 -16.78 -16.96
CA ASP A 595 -22.77 -17.24 -18.27
C ASP A 595 -23.36 -16.45 -19.44
N GLU A 596 -24.59 -15.95 -19.31
CA GLU A 596 -25.21 -15.13 -20.33
C GLU A 596 -24.77 -13.66 -20.26
N LEU A 597 -24.77 -13.08 -19.06
CA LEU A 597 -24.63 -11.62 -18.88
C LEU A 597 -23.18 -11.17 -18.71
N LEU A 598 -22.30 -11.99 -18.11
CA LEU A 598 -20.91 -11.60 -17.88
C LEU A 598 -19.94 -12.19 -18.90
N VAL A 599 -20.42 -12.92 -19.91
CA VAL A 599 -19.56 -13.56 -20.91
C VAL A 599 -18.53 -12.58 -21.49
N GLY A 600 -17.26 -12.98 -21.41
CA GLY A 600 -16.12 -12.22 -21.91
C GLY A 600 -15.70 -11.03 -21.04
N THR A 601 -16.45 -10.65 -20.01
CA THR A 601 -16.00 -9.66 -19.02
C THR A 601 -15.02 -10.29 -18.03
N GLU A 602 -14.23 -9.47 -17.34
CA GLU A 602 -13.28 -9.95 -16.33
C GLU A 602 -13.96 -10.67 -15.16
N LEU A 603 -15.14 -10.19 -14.76
CA LEU A 603 -15.90 -10.77 -13.66
C LEU A 603 -16.45 -12.16 -13.94
N HIS A 604 -16.46 -12.61 -15.20
CA HIS A 604 -17.06 -13.90 -15.55
C HIS A 604 -16.42 -15.07 -14.81
N LYS A 605 -15.08 -15.16 -14.84
CA LYS A 605 -14.32 -16.22 -14.18
C LYS A 605 -14.29 -16.01 -12.66
N THR A 606 -13.98 -14.80 -12.22
CA THR A 606 -13.88 -14.44 -10.79
C THR A 606 -15.17 -14.73 -10.03
N VAL A 607 -16.33 -14.33 -10.55
CA VAL A 607 -17.62 -14.56 -9.88
C VAL A 607 -17.97 -16.05 -9.78
N LYS A 608 -17.53 -16.87 -10.75
CA LYS A 608 -17.74 -18.33 -10.69
C LYS A 608 -16.90 -18.97 -9.61
N GLU A 609 -15.64 -18.57 -9.49
CA GLU A 609 -14.73 -19.04 -8.45
C GLU A 609 -15.22 -18.61 -7.06
N ASP A 610 -15.59 -17.34 -6.89
CA ASP A 610 -16.11 -16.82 -5.62
C ASP A 610 -17.41 -17.49 -5.18
N LYS A 611 -18.32 -17.81 -6.12
CA LYS A 611 -19.52 -18.58 -5.81
C LYS A 611 -19.20 -19.97 -5.30
N ARG A 612 -18.19 -20.63 -5.89
CA ARG A 612 -17.74 -21.94 -5.43
C ARG A 612 -17.21 -21.82 -4.00
N PHE A 613 -16.36 -20.84 -3.73
CA PHE A 613 -15.84 -20.58 -2.38
C PHE A 613 -16.95 -20.26 -1.38
N LEU A 614 -17.96 -19.46 -1.73
CA LEU A 614 -19.10 -19.21 -0.84
C LEU A 614 -19.90 -20.47 -0.51
N HIS A 615 -20.05 -21.40 -1.47
CA HIS A 615 -20.69 -22.67 -1.22
C HIS A 615 -19.85 -23.59 -0.32
N GLU A 616 -18.52 -23.54 -0.45
CA GLU A 616 -17.59 -24.23 0.45
C GLU A 616 -17.64 -23.63 1.86
N ASP A 617 -17.64 -22.29 1.98
CA ASP A 617 -17.80 -21.58 3.26
C ASP A 617 -19.10 -21.97 3.96
N TRP A 618 -20.21 -21.99 3.21
CA TRP A 618 -21.50 -22.43 3.74
C TRP A 618 -21.41 -23.85 4.30
N LYS A 619 -20.87 -24.79 3.53
CA LYS A 619 -20.79 -26.21 3.93
C LYS A 619 -19.83 -26.46 5.09
N HIS A 620 -18.73 -25.72 5.15
CA HIS A 620 -17.67 -25.98 6.11
C HIS A 620 -17.87 -25.22 7.43
N TYR A 621 -18.44 -24.02 7.38
CA TYR A 621 -18.57 -23.15 8.56
C TYR A 621 -20.01 -22.97 9.01
N ILE A 622 -20.95 -22.69 8.10
CA ILE A 622 -22.31 -22.28 8.47
C ILE A 622 -23.24 -23.47 8.69
N GLU A 623 -23.19 -24.47 7.81
CA GLU A 623 -23.99 -25.69 7.90
C GLU A 623 -23.70 -26.48 9.20
N PRO A 624 -22.45 -26.67 9.62
CA PRO A 624 -22.16 -27.31 10.90
C PRO A 624 -22.70 -26.50 12.09
N LEU A 625 -22.68 -25.16 12.05
CA LEU A 625 -23.23 -24.34 13.14
C LEU A 625 -24.75 -24.46 13.27
N ILE A 626 -25.47 -24.67 12.17
CA ILE A 626 -26.91 -24.93 12.19
C ILE A 626 -27.17 -26.33 12.77
N LEU A 627 -26.31 -27.31 12.46
CA LEU A 627 -26.46 -28.71 12.88
C LEU A 627 -25.98 -28.96 14.32
N SER A 628 -24.99 -28.20 14.81
CA SER A 628 -24.36 -28.35 16.13
C SER A 628 -24.79 -27.29 17.15
N GLY A 629 -25.43 -26.21 16.70
CA GLY A 629 -25.68 -25.01 17.50
C GLY A 629 -26.84 -25.07 18.50
N PRO A 630 -26.94 -24.07 19.40
CA PRO A 630 -27.99 -23.99 20.45
C PRO A 630 -29.40 -23.72 19.87
N LEU A 631 -30.45 -23.95 20.68
CA LEU A 631 -31.89 -23.68 20.44
C LEU A 631 -32.27 -22.24 20.00
N MET A 632 -31.31 -21.35 19.78
CA MET A 632 -31.48 -19.91 19.50
C MET A 632 -31.53 -19.56 18.01
N ILE A 633 -31.17 -20.47 17.11
CA ILE A 633 -31.17 -20.25 15.66
C ILE A 633 -32.39 -20.94 15.06
N ASP A 634 -33.27 -20.21 14.37
CA ASP A 634 -34.37 -20.81 13.60
C ASP A 634 -33.81 -21.39 12.28
N PRO A 635 -33.81 -22.73 12.09
CA PRO A 635 -33.25 -23.35 10.89
C PRO A 635 -33.95 -22.92 9.60
N LYS A 636 -35.20 -22.43 9.68
CA LYS A 636 -35.93 -21.90 8.50
C LYS A 636 -35.44 -20.53 8.04
N SER A 637 -34.74 -19.81 8.92
CA SER A 637 -34.19 -18.47 8.67
C SER A 637 -32.70 -18.48 8.30
N PHE A 638 -32.10 -19.68 8.25
CA PHE A 638 -30.71 -19.90 7.88
C PHE A 638 -30.64 -20.88 6.69
N SER A 639 -30.77 -20.35 5.47
CA SER A 639 -30.53 -21.06 4.21
C SER A 639 -29.32 -20.51 3.44
N VAL A 640 -28.81 -21.29 2.49
CA VAL A 640 -27.74 -20.86 1.57
C VAL A 640 -28.11 -19.54 0.87
N GLU A 641 -29.38 -19.39 0.51
CA GLU A 641 -29.89 -18.21 -0.20
C GLU A 641 -29.90 -16.98 0.70
N GLN A 642 -30.23 -17.15 1.99
CA GLN A 642 -30.18 -16.08 2.99
C GLN A 642 -28.74 -15.71 3.33
N TYR A 643 -27.83 -16.67 3.35
CA TYR A 643 -26.40 -16.41 3.49
C TYR A 643 -25.85 -15.61 2.32
N PHE A 644 -26.21 -15.98 1.09
CA PHE A 644 -25.81 -15.23 -0.11
C PHE A 644 -26.42 -13.81 -0.11
N ALA A 645 -27.67 -13.68 0.34
CA ALA A 645 -28.32 -12.40 0.52
C ALA A 645 -27.60 -11.52 1.58
N ALA A 646 -27.26 -12.09 2.74
CA ALA A 646 -26.53 -11.39 3.79
C ALA A 646 -25.12 -10.98 3.34
N LYS A 647 -24.38 -11.88 2.67
CA LYS A 647 -23.08 -11.58 2.07
C LYS A 647 -23.16 -10.44 1.05
N SER A 648 -24.20 -10.41 0.20
CA SER A 648 -24.38 -9.31 -0.75
C SER A 648 -24.55 -7.93 -0.07
N LEU A 649 -25.22 -7.90 1.09
CA LEU A 649 -25.40 -6.68 1.88
C LEU A 649 -24.10 -6.29 2.59
N VAL A 650 -23.43 -7.26 3.21
CA VAL A 650 -22.14 -7.04 3.89
C VAL A 650 -21.09 -6.52 2.91
N SER A 651 -20.93 -7.14 1.74
CA SER A 651 -19.96 -6.68 0.74
C SER A 651 -20.20 -5.24 0.30
N SER A 652 -21.47 -4.83 0.19
CA SER A 652 -21.84 -3.49 -0.30
C SER A 652 -21.81 -2.38 0.76
N ARG A 653 -21.98 -2.71 2.04
CA ARG A 653 -22.24 -1.73 3.10
C ARG A 653 -21.30 -1.80 4.29
N SER A 654 -20.53 -2.88 4.43
CA SER A 654 -19.61 -2.98 5.55
C SER A 654 -18.42 -2.03 5.40
N PHE A 655 -17.97 -1.50 6.52
CA PHE A 655 -16.72 -0.77 6.64
C PHE A 655 -16.04 -1.12 7.95
N ASP A 656 -14.74 -0.81 8.01
CA ASP A 656 -13.92 -1.02 9.19
C ASP A 656 -14.14 0.12 10.20
N ILE A 657 -14.64 -0.21 11.39
CA ILE A 657 -15.05 0.76 12.42
C ILE A 657 -13.86 1.10 13.32
N ASP A 658 -13.24 0.09 13.93
CA ASP A 658 -12.04 0.16 14.78
C ASP A 658 -11.53 -1.25 15.09
N ASP A 659 -10.37 -1.35 15.75
CA ASP A 659 -9.74 -2.62 16.12
C ASP A 659 -10.62 -3.54 17.00
N TYR A 660 -11.59 -2.98 17.74
CA TYR A 660 -12.43 -3.74 18.66
C TYR A 660 -13.69 -4.30 17.98
N HIS A 661 -14.40 -3.45 17.24
CA HIS A 661 -15.64 -3.77 16.55
C HIS A 661 -15.40 -4.43 15.18
N GLY A 662 -14.24 -4.17 14.56
CA GLY A 662 -13.88 -4.64 13.23
C GLY A 662 -14.83 -4.14 12.14
N PHE A 663 -15.12 -5.01 11.17
CA PHE A 663 -16.09 -4.72 10.12
C PHE A 663 -17.52 -4.68 10.65
N GLY A 664 -18.25 -3.62 10.28
CA GLY A 664 -19.66 -3.45 10.63
C GLY A 664 -20.46 -2.70 9.59
N MET A 665 -21.79 -2.78 9.68
CA MET A 665 -22.73 -1.99 8.90
C MET A 665 -23.22 -0.82 9.75
N VAL A 666 -23.20 0.40 9.20
CA VAL A 666 -23.55 1.60 9.97
C VAL A 666 -24.79 2.28 9.41
N PRO A 667 -25.89 2.25 10.19
CA PRO A 667 -27.22 2.53 9.69
C PRO A 667 -27.41 3.84 8.93
N LEU A 668 -26.78 4.92 9.40
CA LEU A 668 -26.93 6.24 8.80
C LEU A 668 -26.03 6.41 7.57
N ALA A 669 -24.82 5.85 7.58
CA ALA A 669 -23.87 5.94 6.48
C ALA A 669 -24.37 5.19 5.23
N ASP A 670 -25.09 4.09 5.44
CA ASP A 670 -25.71 3.29 4.37
C ASP A 670 -26.76 4.04 3.53
N LEU A 671 -27.24 5.20 4.00
CA LEU A 671 -28.18 6.03 3.26
C LEU A 671 -27.49 7.01 2.30
N PHE A 672 -26.19 7.24 2.46
CA PHE A 672 -25.43 8.08 1.56
C PHE A 672 -25.06 7.24 0.33
N ASN A 673 -25.53 7.68 -0.83
CA ASN A 673 -25.05 7.10 -2.08
C ASN A 673 -23.55 7.37 -2.21
N HIS A 674 -22.87 6.50 -2.94
CA HIS A 674 -21.43 6.63 -3.11
C HIS A 674 -21.07 7.03 -4.54
N LYS A 675 -19.91 7.67 -4.69
CA LYS A 675 -19.41 8.12 -6.00
C LYS A 675 -17.89 8.01 -6.13
N THR A 676 -17.40 7.55 -7.28
CA THR A 676 -15.95 7.55 -7.55
C THR A 676 -15.39 8.98 -7.63
N GLY A 677 -14.32 9.26 -6.88
CA GLY A 677 -13.66 10.57 -6.83
C GLY A 677 -14.51 11.74 -6.30
N GLY A 678 -15.70 11.46 -5.77
CA GLY A 678 -16.70 12.43 -5.30
C GLY A 678 -16.92 12.40 -3.79
N GLU A 679 -15.83 12.36 -3.00
CA GLU A 679 -15.92 12.39 -1.54
C GLU A 679 -16.48 13.73 -1.05
N HIS A 680 -17.71 13.72 -0.53
CA HIS A 680 -18.31 14.87 0.14
C HIS A 680 -18.26 14.70 1.66
N VAL A 681 -18.43 13.48 2.17
CA VAL A 681 -18.41 13.15 3.60
C VAL A 681 -17.51 11.95 3.90
N HIS A 682 -16.84 11.96 5.04
CA HIS A 682 -15.93 10.90 5.52
C HIS A 682 -15.98 10.78 7.05
N PHE A 683 -15.61 9.62 7.60
CA PHE A 683 -15.50 9.42 9.05
C PHE A 683 -14.18 9.98 9.61
N THR A 684 -14.20 10.76 10.68
CA THR A 684 -12.94 11.17 11.33
C THR A 684 -12.39 10.02 12.17
N LEU A 685 -11.20 9.54 11.82
CA LEU A 685 -10.35 8.84 12.78
C LEU A 685 -9.82 9.90 13.75
N ALA A 686 -10.33 9.91 14.99
CA ALA A 686 -9.85 10.81 16.03
C ALA A 686 -8.37 10.50 16.31
N SER A 687 -7.47 11.28 15.71
CA SER A 687 -6.10 11.40 16.18
C SER A 687 -6.11 12.24 17.46
N PRO A 688 -5.46 11.82 18.56
CA PRO A 688 -5.42 12.62 19.77
C PRO A 688 -4.69 13.93 19.47
N CYS A 689 -5.41 15.03 19.66
CA CYS A 689 -4.99 16.38 19.35
C CYS A 689 -3.71 16.80 20.09
N SER A 690 -2.91 17.55 19.35
CA SER A 690 -2.06 18.65 19.81
C SER A 690 -2.60 19.38 21.04
N SER A 691 -1.74 19.60 22.03
CA SER A 691 -1.89 20.75 22.93
C SER A 691 -0.62 21.60 22.85
N SER A 692 -0.87 22.87 22.55
CA SER A 692 0.00 24.03 22.61
C SER A 692 0.42 24.36 24.03
N ASP A 693 1.68 24.77 24.17
CA ASP A 693 2.21 25.84 25.02
C ASP A 693 1.45 26.19 26.32
N ASP A 694 2.07 25.91 27.46
CA ASP A 694 2.20 26.90 28.55
C ASP A 694 3.48 26.62 29.37
N GLU A 695 4.37 27.60 29.37
CA GLU A 695 5.54 27.73 30.24
C GLU A 695 5.08 28.23 31.63
N GLY A 696 5.61 27.63 32.71
CA GLY A 696 5.21 28.02 34.07
C GLY A 696 5.91 27.26 35.20
N ASP A 697 7.21 27.50 35.32
CA ASP A 697 8.07 27.62 36.52
C ASP A 697 7.59 27.21 37.95
N PHE A 698 8.56 26.65 38.69
CA PHE A 698 8.74 26.49 40.16
C PHE A 698 7.76 25.67 41.05
N GLY A 699 8.37 24.80 41.89
CA GLY A 699 8.03 24.74 43.31
C GLY A 699 7.97 23.36 43.98
N VAL A 700 9.10 22.91 44.52
CA VAL A 700 9.25 21.83 45.51
C VAL A 700 8.53 22.19 46.82
N THR A 701 7.82 21.24 47.46
CA THR A 701 7.96 20.91 48.90
C THR A 701 7.14 19.69 49.33
N ASP A 702 7.81 18.79 50.06
CA ASP A 702 7.31 17.67 50.85
C ASP A 702 6.29 18.08 51.93
N THR A 703 5.40 17.17 52.36
CA THR A 703 5.38 16.61 53.73
C THR A 703 4.25 15.60 53.98
N SER A 704 4.57 14.68 54.89
CA SER A 704 3.94 13.45 55.37
C SER A 704 2.75 13.61 56.34
N GLY A 705 1.94 12.55 56.54
CA GLY A 705 1.12 12.38 57.76
C GLY A 705 -0.10 11.43 57.68
N ASP A 706 0.13 10.15 57.97
CA ASP A 706 -0.63 9.15 58.78
C ASP A 706 -2.19 9.06 58.89
N GLU A 707 -2.62 7.80 58.69
CA GLU A 707 -3.55 6.94 59.44
C GLU A 707 -5.09 7.12 59.52
N SER A 708 -5.76 6.16 58.83
CA SER A 708 -6.83 5.25 59.31
C SER A 708 -8.27 5.74 59.57
N SER A 709 -9.23 5.21 58.80
CA SER A 709 -10.26 4.23 59.23
C SER A 709 -11.59 4.32 58.45
N SER A 710 -12.20 3.14 58.25
CA SER A 710 -13.62 2.84 57.98
C SER A 710 -14.18 2.91 56.54
N MET A 711 -14.09 1.73 55.89
CA MET A 711 -15.12 1.07 55.07
C MET A 711 -16.45 1.83 54.83
N LYS A 712 -16.68 2.19 53.56
CA LYS A 712 -17.99 2.14 52.91
C LYS A 712 -17.84 1.56 51.51
N TYR A 713 -18.52 0.44 51.27
CA TYR A 713 -18.74 -0.12 49.95
C TYR A 713 -19.45 0.93 49.06
N PHE A 714 -18.79 1.39 47.99
CA PHE A 714 -19.44 1.92 46.79
C PHE A 714 -18.44 1.89 45.61
N ASP A 715 -18.81 1.11 44.61
CA ASP A 715 -18.68 1.27 43.16
C ASP A 715 -17.60 2.22 42.58
N GLY A 716 -16.77 1.68 41.67
CA GLY A 716 -15.95 2.48 40.74
C GLY A 716 -14.56 1.92 40.48
N ILE A 717 -14.39 1.10 39.43
CA ILE A 717 -13.10 0.93 38.74
C ILE A 717 -13.21 1.63 37.39
N SER A 718 -12.69 2.86 37.33
CA SER A 718 -12.42 3.61 36.11
C SER A 718 -10.92 3.59 35.85
N GLY A 719 -10.51 3.15 34.66
CA GLY A 719 -9.13 3.25 34.21
C GLY A 719 -8.84 2.52 32.90
N TYR A 720 -9.79 2.42 31.96
CA TYR A 720 -9.53 1.98 30.60
C TYR A 720 -9.45 3.19 29.67
N ASN A 721 -8.39 3.23 28.87
CA ASN A 721 -8.19 4.18 27.76
C ASN A 721 -9.48 4.33 26.95
N SER A 722 -10.10 5.51 26.99
CA SER A 722 -11.36 5.75 26.29
C SER A 722 -11.10 5.91 24.79
N HIS A 723 -11.28 4.84 24.02
CA HIS A 723 -11.55 4.99 22.60
C HIS A 723 -12.82 5.84 22.44
N PRO A 724 -12.90 6.73 21.44
CA PRO A 724 -14.10 7.52 21.21
C PRO A 724 -15.30 6.57 21.02
N VAL A 725 -16.34 6.77 21.83
CA VAL A 725 -17.55 5.95 21.88
C VAL A 725 -18.44 6.17 20.64
N THR A 726 -18.20 7.28 19.92
CA THR A 726 -18.97 7.75 18.78
C THR A 726 -18.11 7.83 17.52
N LEU A 727 -18.70 7.46 16.38
CA LEU A 727 -18.19 7.72 15.04
C LEU A 727 -18.72 9.08 14.57
N GLU A 728 -17.81 9.97 14.20
CA GLU A 728 -18.15 11.28 13.65
C GLU A 728 -17.96 11.29 12.14
N MET A 729 -18.95 11.80 11.42
CA MET A 729 -18.92 11.95 9.96
C MET A 729 -18.87 13.43 9.62
N ILE A 730 -17.83 13.85 8.90
CA ILE A 730 -17.55 15.25 8.56
C ILE A 730 -17.59 15.48 7.05
N VAL A 731 -17.76 16.73 6.65
CA VAL A 731 -17.66 17.17 5.25
C VAL A 731 -16.19 17.34 4.85
N VAL A 732 -15.77 16.73 3.74
CA VAL A 732 -14.40 16.84 3.19
C VAL A 732 -14.36 17.73 1.95
N ARG A 733 -15.52 18.02 1.35
CA ARG A 733 -15.63 18.90 0.18
C ARG A 733 -16.93 19.68 0.23
N GLU A 734 -16.87 20.96 -0.11
CA GLU A 734 -18.03 21.86 -0.09
C GLU A 734 -19.19 21.34 -0.96
N ILE A 735 -20.41 21.42 -0.41
CA ILE A 735 -21.63 20.93 -1.05
C ILE A 735 -22.61 22.09 -1.23
N ASP A 736 -23.07 22.29 -2.46
CA ASP A 736 -24.07 23.29 -2.80
C ASP A 736 -25.47 22.92 -2.27
N PRO A 737 -26.31 23.91 -1.89
CA PRO A 737 -27.70 23.67 -1.51
C PRO A 737 -28.47 22.94 -2.61
N GLY A 738 -29.22 21.91 -2.23
CA GLY A 738 -30.01 21.06 -3.12
C GLY A 738 -29.23 19.95 -3.81
N ALA A 739 -27.90 19.88 -3.64
CA ALA A 739 -27.09 18.80 -4.17
C ALA A 739 -27.17 17.53 -3.31
N GLU A 740 -26.97 16.37 -3.95
CA GLU A 740 -26.87 15.08 -3.28
C GLU A 740 -25.52 14.95 -2.54
N VAL A 741 -25.56 14.38 -1.35
CA VAL A 741 -24.37 14.16 -0.51
C VAL A 741 -23.84 12.75 -0.75
N PHE A 742 -22.59 12.64 -1.21
CA PHE A 742 -21.97 11.37 -1.56
C PHE A 742 -20.89 10.96 -0.56
N ASN A 743 -20.84 9.66 -0.25
CA ASN A 743 -19.68 9.02 0.33
C ASN A 743 -18.73 8.54 -0.81
N THR A 744 -17.47 8.18 -0.52
CA THR A 744 -16.53 7.68 -1.54
C THR A 744 -16.13 6.23 -1.29
N TYR A 745 -15.93 5.48 -2.38
CA TYR A 745 -15.26 4.18 -2.34
C TYR A 745 -13.80 4.25 -2.81
N GLY A 746 -13.25 5.46 -2.97
CA GLY A 746 -11.89 5.67 -3.45
C GLY A 746 -11.74 5.54 -4.97
N THR A 747 -10.60 5.01 -5.41
CA THR A 747 -10.17 4.93 -6.82
C THR A 747 -10.39 3.52 -7.39
N ILE A 748 -11.64 3.09 -7.48
CA ILE A 748 -12.01 1.72 -7.87
C ILE A 748 -12.73 1.72 -9.23
N GLY A 749 -12.33 0.82 -10.13
CA GLY A 749 -12.98 0.61 -11.43
C GLY A 749 -14.32 -0.12 -11.33
N ASN A 750 -15.14 -0.06 -12.38
CA ASN A 750 -16.49 -0.61 -12.44
C ASN A 750 -16.58 -2.11 -12.16
N ALA A 751 -15.60 -2.91 -12.59
CA ALA A 751 -15.58 -4.34 -12.30
C ALA A 751 -15.54 -4.56 -10.77
N ALA A 752 -14.65 -3.87 -10.08
CA ALA A 752 -14.53 -3.93 -8.64
C ALA A 752 -15.70 -3.23 -7.92
N LEU A 753 -16.25 -2.12 -8.45
CA LEU A 753 -17.46 -1.52 -7.90
C LEU A 753 -18.66 -2.47 -7.96
N LEU A 754 -18.82 -3.18 -9.07
CA LEU A 754 -19.93 -4.12 -9.22
C LEU A 754 -19.75 -5.34 -8.33
N HIS A 755 -18.53 -5.87 -8.29
CA HIS A 755 -18.20 -7.06 -7.52
C HIS A 755 -18.29 -6.80 -6.02
N ARG A 756 -17.72 -5.70 -5.55
CA ARG A 756 -17.67 -5.33 -4.13
C ARG A 756 -18.96 -4.67 -3.66
N TYR A 757 -19.44 -3.67 -4.40
CA TYR A 757 -20.52 -2.80 -3.94
C TYR A 757 -21.86 -2.98 -4.68
N GLY A 758 -21.89 -3.77 -5.75
CA GLY A 758 -23.14 -4.13 -6.43
C GLY A 758 -23.67 -3.11 -7.43
N PHE A 759 -22.86 -2.16 -7.89
CA PHE A 759 -23.24 -1.17 -8.90
C PHE A 759 -22.06 -0.77 -9.81
N THR A 760 -22.36 -0.06 -10.89
CA THR A 760 -21.36 0.49 -11.83
C THR A 760 -21.65 1.93 -12.22
N GLU A 761 -20.62 2.68 -12.57
CA GLU A 761 -20.70 4.06 -13.04
C GLU A 761 -20.28 4.16 -14.52
N PRO A 762 -21.06 4.83 -15.39
CA PRO A 762 -20.64 5.02 -16.77
C PRO A 762 -19.40 5.93 -16.85
N ASP A 763 -18.45 5.58 -17.73
CA ASP A 763 -17.23 6.34 -18.01
C ASP A 763 -16.33 6.59 -16.77
N ASN A 764 -16.19 5.56 -15.93
CA ASN A 764 -15.31 5.57 -14.76
C ASN A 764 -13.82 5.62 -15.18
N PRO A 765 -13.04 6.63 -14.73
CA PRO A 765 -11.65 6.80 -15.14
C PRO A 765 -10.69 5.75 -14.57
N TYR A 766 -11.12 4.95 -13.59
CA TYR A 766 -10.34 3.88 -12.97
C TYR A 766 -10.61 2.50 -13.61
N ASP A 767 -11.39 2.43 -14.68
CA ASP A 767 -11.62 1.20 -15.41
C ASP A 767 -10.36 0.73 -16.15
N ILE A 768 -10.14 -0.58 -16.12
CA ILE A 768 -9.07 -1.26 -16.85
C ILE A 768 -9.65 -2.41 -17.68
N VAL A 769 -8.86 -2.90 -18.64
CA VAL A 769 -9.14 -4.14 -19.38
C VAL A 769 -7.93 -5.06 -19.36
N ASN A 770 -8.12 -6.30 -18.96
CA ASN A 770 -7.12 -7.34 -18.86
C ASN A 770 -6.99 -8.11 -20.17
N ILE A 771 -5.73 -8.30 -20.58
CA ILE A 771 -5.33 -9.16 -21.68
C ILE A 771 -4.57 -10.34 -21.07
N ASP A 772 -5.23 -11.50 -20.98
CA ASP A 772 -4.62 -12.74 -20.48
C ASP A 772 -3.41 -13.14 -21.34
N LEU A 773 -2.35 -13.62 -20.71
CA LEU A 773 -1.19 -14.18 -21.40
C LEU A 773 -1.59 -15.33 -22.34
N GLU A 774 -2.63 -16.09 -22.00
CA GLU A 774 -3.19 -17.13 -22.86
C GLU A 774 -3.67 -16.56 -24.21
N LEU A 775 -4.29 -15.38 -24.22
CA LEU A 775 -4.71 -14.70 -25.45
C LEU A 775 -3.51 -14.25 -26.29
N VAL A 776 -2.46 -13.75 -25.63
CA VAL A 776 -1.21 -13.38 -26.29
C VAL A 776 -0.54 -14.60 -26.93
N MET A 777 -0.49 -15.73 -26.22
CA MET A 777 0.05 -16.98 -26.74
C MET A 777 -0.80 -17.57 -27.87
N ARG A 778 -2.13 -17.51 -27.77
CA ARG A 778 -3.06 -17.92 -28.83
C ARG A 778 -2.86 -17.09 -30.10
N TRP A 779 -2.70 -15.77 -29.95
CA TRP A 779 -2.35 -14.89 -31.06
C TRP A 779 -0.99 -15.28 -31.66
N CYS A 780 0.03 -15.51 -30.83
CA CYS A 780 1.36 -15.93 -31.26
C CYS A 780 1.29 -17.25 -32.06
N PHE A 781 0.56 -18.25 -31.57
CA PHE A 781 0.41 -19.56 -32.23
C PHE A 781 -0.42 -19.49 -33.53
N SER A 782 -1.26 -18.47 -33.70
CA SER A 782 -1.95 -18.23 -34.97
C SER A 782 -1.02 -17.71 -36.07
N LYS A 783 0.12 -17.12 -35.69
CA LYS A 783 1.10 -16.52 -36.61
C LYS A 783 2.38 -17.33 -36.73
N PHE A 784 2.75 -18.06 -35.67
CA PHE A 784 4.03 -18.75 -35.52
C PHE A 784 3.83 -20.15 -34.92
N SER A 785 4.88 -20.99 -34.94
CA SER A 785 4.80 -22.33 -34.35
C SER A 785 4.78 -22.33 -32.81
N ASN A 786 4.24 -23.38 -32.20
CA ASN A 786 4.22 -23.53 -30.73
C ASN A 786 5.62 -23.46 -30.11
N ARG A 787 6.62 -24.06 -30.77
CA ARG A 787 8.02 -24.02 -30.33
C ARG A 787 8.55 -22.58 -30.37
N TYR A 788 8.26 -21.84 -31.42
CA TYR A 788 8.67 -20.44 -31.58
C TYR A 788 8.13 -19.55 -30.45
N GLY A 789 6.82 -19.63 -30.17
CA GLY A 789 6.20 -18.82 -29.13
C GLY A 789 6.71 -19.16 -27.73
N ARG A 790 6.86 -20.45 -27.39
CA ARG A 790 7.36 -20.88 -26.07
C ARG A 790 8.81 -20.46 -25.83
N SER A 791 9.68 -20.58 -26.84
CA SER A 791 11.09 -20.17 -26.72
C SER A 791 11.24 -18.66 -26.50
N ARG A 792 10.39 -17.84 -27.11
CA ARG A 792 10.37 -16.38 -26.94
C ARG A 792 9.75 -15.93 -25.62
N LEU A 793 8.69 -16.61 -25.17
CA LEU A 793 8.16 -16.43 -23.82
C LEU A 793 9.19 -16.80 -22.75
N SER A 794 9.92 -17.91 -22.95
CA SER A 794 11.01 -18.28 -22.04
C SER A 794 12.13 -17.24 -22.00
N LEU A 795 12.44 -16.61 -23.14
CA LEU A 795 13.41 -15.52 -23.20
C LEU A 795 12.95 -14.31 -22.40
N TRP A 796 11.70 -13.91 -22.59
CA TRP A 796 11.07 -12.82 -21.85
C TRP A 796 11.10 -13.07 -20.33
N ARG A 797 10.85 -14.30 -19.89
CA ARG A 797 10.99 -14.71 -18.48
C ARG A 797 12.44 -14.69 -18.00
N LYS A 798 13.42 -15.09 -18.83
CA LYS A 798 14.85 -15.01 -18.49
C LYS A 798 15.32 -13.56 -18.28
N LEU A 799 14.66 -12.58 -18.91
CA LEU A 799 14.92 -11.16 -18.70
C LEU A 799 14.30 -10.60 -17.40
N SER A 800 13.68 -11.47 -16.59
CA SER A 800 12.98 -11.13 -15.34
C SER A 800 11.67 -10.34 -15.52
N TYR A 801 11.04 -10.42 -16.70
CA TYR A 801 9.69 -9.86 -16.89
C TYR A 801 8.61 -10.89 -16.54
N SER A 802 7.52 -10.40 -15.94
CA SER A 802 6.28 -11.13 -15.65
C SER A 802 5.09 -10.18 -15.74
N GLY A 803 3.91 -10.71 -16.09
CA GLY A 803 2.63 -10.02 -15.98
C GLY A 803 2.11 -10.05 -14.54
N PHE A 804 0.93 -9.47 -14.32
CA PHE A 804 0.23 -9.61 -13.05
C PHE A 804 -0.28 -11.04 -12.90
N THR A 805 -0.12 -11.61 -11.71
CA THR A 805 -0.54 -12.98 -11.39
C THR A 805 -1.75 -12.96 -10.47
N SER A 806 -2.85 -13.58 -10.89
CA SER A 806 -4.01 -13.85 -10.05
C SER A 806 -4.25 -15.36 -9.98
N GLN A 807 -4.08 -15.95 -8.78
CA GLN A 807 -4.26 -17.35 -8.35
C GLN A 807 -3.74 -18.47 -9.29
N ASP A 808 -4.05 -18.45 -10.59
CA ASP A 808 -3.60 -19.40 -11.62
C ASP A 808 -3.36 -18.78 -13.02
N SER A 809 -3.51 -17.45 -13.21
CA SER A 809 -3.40 -16.80 -14.52
C SER A 809 -2.54 -15.53 -14.51
N GLU A 810 -1.76 -15.37 -15.58
CA GLU A 810 -0.90 -14.22 -15.83
C GLU A 810 -1.60 -13.29 -16.86
N TYR A 811 -1.77 -12.02 -16.55
CA TYR A 811 -2.47 -11.05 -17.40
C TYR A 811 -1.77 -9.69 -17.46
N PHE A 812 -2.15 -8.86 -18.43
CA PHE A 812 -1.64 -7.50 -18.64
C PHE A 812 -2.78 -6.49 -18.65
N GLU A 813 -2.57 -5.34 -18.00
CA GLU A 813 -3.60 -4.31 -17.88
C GLU A 813 -3.54 -3.29 -19.03
N VAL A 814 -4.72 -2.83 -19.46
CA VAL A 814 -4.91 -1.71 -20.38
C VAL A 814 -5.71 -0.66 -19.64
N SER A 815 -5.14 0.55 -19.51
CA SER A 815 -5.75 1.66 -18.77
C SER A 815 -7.02 2.19 -19.43
N PHE A 816 -7.80 3.00 -18.70
CA PHE A 816 -8.96 3.73 -19.21
C PHE A 816 -8.68 4.53 -20.50
N GLU A 817 -7.46 5.04 -20.68
CA GLU A 817 -7.06 5.77 -21.89
C GLU A 817 -6.60 4.87 -23.06
N GLY A 818 -6.64 3.55 -22.87
CA GLY A 818 -6.27 2.56 -23.87
C GLY A 818 -4.76 2.32 -23.94
N GLU A 819 -3.99 2.75 -22.94
CA GLU A 819 -2.55 2.49 -22.90
C GLU A 819 -2.26 1.11 -22.31
N PRO A 820 -1.53 0.22 -23.03
CA PRO A 820 -1.17 -1.09 -22.52
C PRO A 820 0.04 -1.02 -21.56
N GLN A 821 0.10 -1.98 -20.64
CA GLN A 821 1.25 -2.21 -19.77
C GLN A 821 2.56 -2.38 -20.57
N LYS A 822 3.69 -1.92 -20.03
CA LYS A 822 4.99 -1.96 -20.72
C LYS A 822 5.43 -3.41 -21.01
N GLU A 823 5.16 -4.32 -20.10
CA GLU A 823 5.49 -5.74 -20.15
C GLU A 823 4.84 -6.44 -21.35
N LEU A 824 3.58 -6.11 -21.65
CA LEU A 824 2.87 -6.62 -22.83
C LEU A 824 3.54 -6.15 -24.12
N VAL A 825 3.93 -4.88 -24.19
CA VAL A 825 4.60 -4.31 -25.37
C VAL A 825 5.96 -4.96 -25.59
N ILE A 826 6.73 -5.20 -24.53
CA ILE A 826 8.03 -5.89 -24.57
C ILE A 826 7.86 -7.33 -25.04
N LEU A 827 6.86 -8.06 -24.51
CA LEU A 827 6.59 -9.43 -24.91
C LEU A 827 6.25 -9.51 -26.41
N LEU A 828 5.36 -8.64 -26.89
CA LEU A 828 5.00 -8.57 -28.31
C LEU A 828 6.18 -8.19 -29.19
N TYR A 829 7.07 -7.33 -28.71
CA TYR A 829 8.29 -6.99 -29.42
C TYR A 829 9.20 -8.20 -29.58
N ILE A 830 9.51 -8.91 -28.50
CA ILE A 830 10.31 -10.15 -28.52
C ILE A 830 9.64 -11.24 -29.36
N MET A 831 8.31 -11.26 -29.44
CA MET A 831 7.58 -12.17 -30.33
C MET A 831 7.78 -11.86 -31.82
N LEU A 832 8.12 -10.62 -32.18
CA LEU A 832 8.16 -10.14 -33.55
C LEU A 832 9.58 -9.86 -34.09
N ILE A 833 10.62 -9.97 -33.26
CA ILE A 833 12.01 -9.90 -33.72
C ILE A 833 12.38 -11.10 -34.61
N SER A 834 13.31 -10.88 -35.53
CA SER A 834 13.82 -11.91 -36.44
C SER A 834 14.58 -13.01 -35.68
N GLU A 835 14.77 -14.16 -36.33
CA GLU A 835 15.45 -15.30 -35.70
C GLU A 835 16.94 -15.03 -35.42
N SER A 836 17.61 -14.23 -36.26
CA SER A 836 19.01 -13.82 -36.05
C SER A 836 19.15 -12.88 -34.86
N GLU A 837 18.22 -11.96 -34.66
CA GLU A 837 18.15 -11.07 -33.50
C GLU A 837 17.83 -11.84 -32.22
N TYR A 838 16.89 -12.79 -32.28
CA TYR A 838 16.56 -13.68 -31.16
C TYR A 838 17.78 -14.48 -30.69
N GLN A 839 18.56 -15.05 -31.61
CA GLN A 839 19.77 -15.81 -31.26
C GLN A 839 20.84 -14.92 -30.61
N LYS A 840 21.08 -13.73 -31.16
CA LYS A 840 21.99 -12.73 -30.56
C LYS A 840 21.56 -12.38 -29.14
N LEU A 841 20.27 -12.10 -28.95
CA LEU A 841 19.71 -11.76 -27.65
C LEU A 841 19.81 -12.93 -26.66
N ASN A 842 19.51 -14.16 -27.08
CA ASN A 842 19.57 -15.35 -26.23
C ASN A 842 21.00 -15.73 -25.80
N ILE A 843 22.01 -15.47 -26.63
CA ILE A 843 23.43 -15.68 -26.26
C ILE A 843 23.88 -14.61 -25.26
N MET A 844 23.47 -13.35 -25.47
CA MET A 844 23.89 -12.26 -24.60
C MET A 844 23.22 -12.29 -23.23
N ILE A 845 22.05 -12.92 -23.06
CA ILE A 845 21.32 -13.01 -21.79
C ILE A 845 22.15 -13.56 -20.64
N ASP A 846 23.05 -14.52 -20.89
CA ASP A 846 23.92 -15.07 -19.84
C ASP A 846 24.98 -14.04 -19.35
N HIS A 847 25.18 -12.94 -20.08
CA HIS A 847 26.01 -11.79 -19.71
C HIS A 847 25.22 -10.63 -19.08
N PHE A 848 23.89 -10.71 -18.98
CA PHE A 848 23.10 -9.74 -18.22
C PHE A 848 23.13 -10.10 -16.73
N THR A 849 24.21 -9.75 -16.04
CA THR A 849 24.23 -9.72 -14.57
C THR A 849 23.53 -8.45 -14.08
N GLU A 850 22.55 -8.62 -13.18
CA GLU A 850 21.77 -7.59 -12.45
C GLU A 850 21.95 -6.13 -12.94
N SER A 851 21.35 -5.81 -14.09
CA SER A 851 21.26 -4.43 -14.59
C SER A 851 19.81 -3.94 -14.50
N ASP A 852 19.62 -2.66 -14.21
CA ASP A 852 18.34 -1.94 -14.21
C ASP A 852 17.47 -2.22 -15.46
N ASP A 853 16.14 -2.19 -15.33
CA ASP A 853 15.16 -2.49 -16.39
C ASP A 853 15.39 -1.63 -17.64
N ALA A 854 15.78 -0.36 -17.45
CA ALA A 854 16.12 0.54 -18.55
C ALA A 854 17.34 0.04 -19.35
N THR A 855 18.33 -0.56 -18.68
CA THR A 855 19.54 -1.11 -19.30
C THR A 855 19.24 -2.38 -20.08
N LYS A 856 18.30 -3.21 -19.59
CA LYS A 856 17.80 -4.38 -20.30
C LYS A 856 17.09 -3.97 -21.59
N LEU A 857 16.25 -2.93 -21.53
CA LEU A 857 15.51 -2.40 -22.66
C LEU A 857 16.41 -1.69 -23.68
N LEU A 858 17.40 -0.93 -23.24
CA LEU A 858 18.41 -0.30 -24.12
C LEU A 858 19.17 -1.36 -24.92
N LYS A 859 19.74 -2.36 -24.24
CA LYS A 859 20.45 -3.45 -24.91
C LYS A 859 19.54 -4.25 -25.84
N LEU A 860 18.28 -4.47 -25.46
CA LEU A 860 17.28 -5.12 -26.32
C LEU A 860 17.07 -4.35 -27.64
N VAL A 861 16.94 -3.02 -27.57
CA VAL A 861 16.77 -2.15 -28.75
C VAL A 861 18.08 -2.03 -29.55
N ASP A 862 19.23 -1.91 -28.90
CA ASP A 862 20.54 -1.80 -29.55
C ASP A 862 20.89 -3.06 -30.36
N ILE A 863 20.55 -4.25 -29.84
CA ILE A 863 20.80 -5.54 -30.50
C ILE A 863 19.88 -5.73 -31.72
N THR A 864 18.69 -5.14 -31.71
CA THR A 864 17.61 -5.37 -32.69
C THR A 864 17.43 -4.22 -33.69
N GLN A 865 17.95 -3.01 -33.42
CA GLN A 865 17.78 -1.82 -34.27
C GLN A 865 19.11 -1.12 -34.56
N ALA A 866 20.16 -1.89 -34.92
CA ALA A 866 21.52 -1.40 -35.11
C ALA A 866 21.72 -0.28 -36.17
N ASP A 867 20.73 0.01 -37.03
CA ASP A 867 20.87 0.89 -38.21
C ASP A 867 20.03 2.19 -38.20
N ARG A 868 19.50 2.65 -37.05
CA ARG A 868 18.74 3.92 -36.99
C ARG A 868 19.39 4.98 -36.12
N GLU A 869 19.81 6.07 -36.75
CA GLU A 869 20.32 7.27 -36.08
C GLU A 869 19.31 7.86 -35.07
N LYS A 870 19.86 8.18 -33.89
CA LYS A 870 19.56 9.27 -32.93
C LYS A 870 18.43 9.07 -31.91
N ASN A 871 18.87 9.17 -30.64
CA ASN A 871 18.18 9.54 -29.40
C ASN A 871 16.67 9.32 -29.36
N PRO A 872 16.20 8.27 -28.68
CA PRO A 872 14.81 8.15 -28.30
C PRO A 872 14.57 8.92 -27.00
N GLN A 873 13.71 9.93 -27.07
CA GLN A 873 13.17 10.63 -25.90
C GLN A 873 12.14 9.77 -25.13
N ASP A 874 11.69 8.63 -25.67
CA ASP A 874 10.73 7.74 -25.00
C ASP A 874 10.88 6.27 -25.47
N PHE A 875 11.33 5.35 -24.61
CA PHE A 875 11.65 3.96 -24.98
C PHE A 875 10.40 3.12 -25.31
N LYS A 876 9.24 3.47 -24.73
CA LYS A 876 7.95 2.84 -25.02
C LYS A 876 7.60 3.01 -26.51
N GLU A 877 8.05 4.11 -27.12
CA GLU A 877 7.83 4.42 -28.53
C GLU A 877 8.70 3.64 -29.52
N LEU A 878 9.87 3.15 -29.11
CA LEU A 878 10.78 2.36 -29.95
C LEU A 878 10.32 0.91 -30.10
N LEU A 879 9.73 0.37 -29.04
CA LEU A 879 9.17 -0.98 -29.00
C LEU A 879 7.87 -1.08 -29.80
N LEU A 880 7.15 0.04 -29.97
CA LEU A 880 5.93 0.13 -30.79
C LEU A 880 6.26 0.18 -32.29
N THR A 881 6.83 -0.92 -32.80
CA THR A 881 7.01 -1.13 -34.25
C THR A 881 5.66 -1.30 -34.94
N GLY A 882 5.63 -1.13 -36.26
CA GLY A 882 4.41 -1.37 -37.04
C GLY A 882 3.85 -2.79 -36.81
N GLY A 883 4.72 -3.79 -36.63
CA GLY A 883 4.33 -5.15 -36.28
C GLY A 883 3.66 -5.23 -34.90
N VAL A 884 4.25 -4.60 -33.88
CA VAL A 884 3.69 -4.57 -32.52
C VAL A 884 2.36 -3.82 -32.48
N CYS A 885 2.21 -2.71 -33.21
CA CYS A 885 0.92 -2.01 -33.32
C CYS A 885 -0.15 -2.88 -34.00
N HIS A 886 0.20 -3.64 -35.04
CA HIS A 886 -0.73 -4.60 -35.66
C HIS A 886 -1.07 -5.76 -34.71
N ALA A 887 -0.12 -6.22 -33.90
CA ALA A 887 -0.35 -7.22 -32.86
C ALA A 887 -1.35 -6.71 -31.80
N LEU A 888 -1.16 -5.48 -31.30
CA LEU A 888 -2.06 -4.85 -30.33
C LEU A 888 -3.48 -4.71 -30.86
N VAL A 889 -3.65 -4.30 -32.13
CA VAL A 889 -4.98 -4.25 -32.77
C VAL A 889 -5.59 -5.64 -32.86
N SER A 890 -4.82 -6.65 -33.29
CA SER A 890 -5.28 -8.03 -33.37
C SER A 890 -5.66 -8.61 -32.00
N LEU A 891 -4.91 -8.28 -30.95
CA LEU A 891 -5.25 -8.68 -29.58
C LEU A 891 -6.51 -7.99 -29.09
N ALA A 892 -6.70 -6.70 -29.40
CA ALA A 892 -7.93 -5.99 -29.08
C ALA A 892 -9.15 -6.60 -29.81
N ASP A 893 -8.99 -7.06 -31.05
CA ASP A 893 -10.03 -7.78 -31.80
C ASP A 893 -10.33 -9.17 -31.20
N ILE A 894 -9.29 -9.93 -30.84
CA ILE A 894 -9.45 -11.24 -30.18
C ILE A 894 -10.16 -11.06 -28.83
N ARG A 895 -9.76 -10.06 -28.03
CA ARG A 895 -10.36 -9.76 -26.73
C ARG A 895 -11.82 -9.30 -26.87
N ASP A 896 -12.14 -8.50 -27.89
CA ASP A 896 -13.50 -8.06 -28.19
C ASP A 896 -14.42 -9.21 -28.65
N SER A 897 -13.85 -10.23 -29.29
CA SER A 897 -14.59 -11.42 -29.72
C SER A 897 -15.12 -12.28 -28.57
N LEU A 898 -14.56 -12.11 -27.36
CA LEU A 898 -14.99 -12.86 -26.17
C LEU A 898 -16.37 -12.43 -25.66
N TYR A 899 -16.82 -11.21 -25.97
CA TYR A 899 -18.15 -10.69 -25.56
C TYR A 899 -19.31 -11.22 -26.42
N GLY A 900 -19.03 -12.11 -27.38
CA GLY A 900 -20.00 -12.69 -28.28
C GLY A 900 -20.20 -11.90 -29.58
N GLN A 901 -21.28 -12.21 -30.31
CA GLN A 901 -21.52 -11.69 -31.67
C GLN A 901 -22.08 -10.26 -31.73
N THR A 902 -22.48 -9.66 -30.59
CA THR A 902 -23.07 -8.31 -30.59
C THR A 902 -22.00 -7.25 -30.80
N SER A 903 -22.35 -6.18 -31.51
CA SER A 903 -21.45 -5.05 -31.73
C SER A 903 -21.50 -4.04 -30.58
N VAL A 904 -20.40 -3.29 -30.37
CA VAL A 904 -20.35 -2.21 -29.36
C VAL A 904 -21.48 -1.19 -29.55
N LYS A 905 -21.82 -0.87 -30.81
CA LYS A 905 -22.91 0.07 -31.14
C LYS A 905 -24.28 -0.46 -30.71
N GLU A 906 -24.49 -1.76 -30.86
CA GLU A 906 -25.72 -2.42 -30.44
C GLU A 906 -25.82 -2.44 -28.91
N ASP A 907 -24.73 -2.76 -28.21
CA ASP A 907 -24.68 -2.75 -26.74
C ASP A 907 -24.92 -1.32 -26.18
N ILE A 908 -24.37 -0.28 -26.82
CA ILE A 908 -24.66 1.13 -26.46
C ILE A 908 -26.14 1.47 -26.66
N CYS A 909 -26.74 1.02 -27.78
CA CYS A 909 -28.17 1.25 -28.06
C CYS A 909 -29.06 0.51 -27.05
N ARG A 910 -28.70 -0.73 -26.68
CA ARG A 910 -29.39 -1.51 -25.64
C ARG A 910 -29.25 -0.85 -24.27
N LEU A 911 -28.06 -0.34 -23.93
CA LEU A 911 -27.82 0.38 -22.67
C LEU A 911 -28.69 1.64 -22.58
N GLY A 912 -28.79 2.42 -23.66
CA GLY A 912 -29.66 3.59 -23.72
C GLY A 912 -31.16 3.27 -23.62
N LYS A 913 -31.58 2.04 -23.97
CA LYS A 913 -32.95 1.55 -23.83
C LYS A 913 -33.21 0.83 -22.50
N CYS A 914 -32.17 0.48 -21.75
CA CYS A 914 -32.26 -0.26 -20.50
C CYS A 914 -32.52 0.71 -19.35
N CYS A 915 -33.68 0.57 -18.70
CA CYS A 915 -33.95 1.33 -17.47
C CYS A 915 -33.22 0.70 -16.29
N ARG A 916 -32.49 1.51 -15.50
CA ARG A 916 -31.83 1.11 -14.24
C ARG A 916 -32.74 0.28 -13.30
N LEU A 917 -34.06 0.49 -13.37
CA LEU A 917 -35.05 -0.06 -12.45
C LEU A 917 -35.58 -1.46 -12.82
N LYS A 918 -35.78 -1.77 -14.12
CA LYS A 918 -36.43 -3.02 -14.57
C LYS A 918 -35.45 -4.14 -14.95
N GLY A 919 -34.15 -3.83 -15.06
CA GLY A 919 -33.15 -4.79 -15.51
C GLY A 919 -31.76 -4.52 -14.95
N LYS A 920 -31.62 -4.34 -13.63
CA LYS A 920 -30.33 -4.04 -12.95
C LYS A 920 -29.19 -4.96 -13.41
N LYS A 921 -29.44 -6.27 -13.54
CA LYS A 921 -28.43 -7.24 -14.03
C LYS A 921 -27.94 -6.91 -15.44
N ILE A 922 -28.88 -6.67 -16.35
CA ILE A 922 -28.60 -6.31 -17.75
C ILE A 922 -27.91 -4.94 -17.81
N TYR A 923 -28.37 -3.98 -17.01
CA TYR A 923 -27.74 -2.66 -16.92
C TYR A 923 -26.29 -2.77 -16.48
N HIS A 924 -26.00 -3.47 -15.37
CA HIS A 924 -24.64 -3.65 -14.86
C HIS A 924 -23.73 -4.35 -15.88
N SER A 925 -24.23 -5.43 -16.49
CA SER A 925 -23.54 -6.15 -17.57
C SER A 925 -23.23 -5.24 -18.76
N LEU A 926 -24.21 -4.49 -19.26
CA LEU A 926 -24.03 -3.61 -20.41
C LEU A 926 -23.07 -2.46 -20.10
N VAL A 927 -23.11 -1.87 -18.90
CA VAL A 927 -22.17 -0.81 -18.50
C VAL A 927 -20.73 -1.34 -18.52
N LEU A 928 -20.48 -2.52 -17.93
CA LEU A 928 -19.16 -3.15 -17.95
C LEU A 928 -18.70 -3.43 -19.39
N ARG A 929 -19.51 -4.15 -20.16
CA ARG A 929 -19.16 -4.53 -21.54
C ARG A 929 -18.90 -3.30 -22.41
N VAL A 930 -19.72 -2.26 -22.31
CA VAL A 930 -19.53 -1.03 -23.07
C VAL A 930 -18.28 -0.28 -22.61
N GLY A 931 -18.01 -0.24 -21.31
CA GLY A 931 -16.79 0.34 -20.73
C GLY A 931 -15.53 -0.35 -21.25
N GLU A 932 -15.44 -1.66 -21.08
CA GLU A 932 -14.30 -2.47 -21.52
C GLU A 932 -14.11 -2.38 -23.05
N ARG A 933 -15.19 -2.42 -23.83
CA ARG A 933 -15.15 -2.28 -25.30
C ARG A 933 -14.73 -0.88 -25.76
N LYS A 934 -15.10 0.17 -25.02
CA LYS A 934 -14.59 1.53 -25.27
C LYS A 934 -13.09 1.61 -25.02
N ILE A 935 -12.59 0.98 -23.95
CA ILE A 935 -11.15 0.90 -23.65
C ILE A 935 -10.40 0.15 -24.77
N LEU A 936 -10.91 -0.99 -25.23
CA LEU A 936 -10.36 -1.70 -26.39
C LEU A 936 -10.37 -0.84 -27.67
N GLY A 937 -11.41 -0.03 -27.87
CA GLY A 937 -11.47 0.97 -28.93
C GLY A 937 -10.36 2.03 -28.81
N LYS A 938 -10.10 2.52 -27.59
CA LYS A 938 -9.00 3.45 -27.31
C LYS A 938 -7.63 2.78 -27.50
N LEU A 939 -7.46 1.51 -27.14
CA LEU A 939 -6.24 0.74 -27.43
C LEU A 939 -5.97 0.61 -28.93
N LYS A 940 -7.02 0.38 -29.74
CA LYS A 940 -6.90 0.42 -31.21
C LYS A 940 -6.49 1.81 -31.68
N ALA A 941 -7.10 2.87 -31.15
CA ALA A 941 -6.73 4.24 -31.48
C ALA A 941 -5.28 4.58 -31.09
N TYR A 942 -4.82 4.10 -29.94
CA TYR A 942 -3.44 4.20 -29.47
C TYR A 942 -2.46 3.57 -30.48
N ALA A 943 -2.74 2.33 -30.92
CA ALA A 943 -1.93 1.66 -31.94
C ALA A 943 -1.98 2.36 -33.32
N PHE A 944 -3.15 2.86 -33.74
CA PHE A 944 -3.30 3.56 -35.03
C PHE A 944 -2.63 4.94 -35.06
N LYS A 945 -2.65 5.68 -33.93
CA LYS A 945 -1.95 6.96 -33.79
C LYS A 945 -0.48 6.79 -34.14
N ARG A 946 0.16 5.74 -33.62
CA ARG A 946 1.57 5.42 -33.92
C ARG A 946 1.79 4.97 -35.37
N LEU A 947 0.91 4.12 -35.92
CA LEU A 947 1.00 3.70 -37.32
C LEU A 947 0.95 4.88 -38.31
N ARG A 948 0.16 5.92 -38.01
CA ARG A 948 0.11 7.17 -38.81
C ARG A 948 1.42 7.95 -38.71
N THR A 949 1.99 8.09 -37.52
CA THR A 949 3.30 8.74 -37.32
C THR A 949 4.41 8.01 -38.09
N ILE A 950 4.43 6.67 -38.06
CA ILE A 950 5.40 5.84 -38.80
C ILE A 950 5.27 6.04 -40.32
N ARG A 951 4.04 6.11 -40.86
CA ARG A 951 3.79 6.32 -42.31
C ARG A 951 4.09 7.75 -42.78
N SER A 952 4.05 8.74 -41.88
CA SER A 952 4.30 10.16 -42.21
C SER A 952 5.79 10.53 -42.33
N ARG A 953 6.72 9.65 -41.93
CA ARG A 953 8.15 9.86 -42.19
C ARG A 953 8.43 9.66 -43.68
N PRO A 954 8.97 10.65 -44.42
CA PRO A 954 9.18 10.52 -45.85
C PRO A 954 10.17 9.38 -46.12
N ARG A 955 9.76 8.43 -46.97
CA ARG A 955 10.69 7.49 -47.60
C ARG A 955 11.71 8.32 -48.38
N LYS A 956 12.92 8.51 -47.84
CA LYS A 956 14.07 8.88 -48.68
C LYS A 956 14.21 7.76 -49.71
N GLN A 957 13.94 8.10 -50.96
CA GLN A 957 14.22 7.27 -52.11
C GLN A 957 15.71 6.88 -52.08
N GLU A 958 16.00 5.61 -51.91
CA GLU A 958 17.25 5.03 -52.40
C GLU A 958 17.18 5.01 -53.93
N LEU A 959 17.55 6.14 -54.53
CA LEU A 959 17.98 6.21 -55.92
C LEU A 959 19.48 5.86 -55.95
N LYS A 960 19.72 4.59 -56.30
CA LYS A 960 20.88 3.96 -56.97
C LYS A 960 22.16 4.79 -57.16
N CYS A 961 23.30 4.13 -56.89
CA CYS A 961 24.45 4.16 -57.79
C CYS A 961 25.26 2.85 -57.72
N CYS A 962 25.33 2.18 -58.88
CA CYS A 962 26.24 1.11 -59.34
C CYS A 962 26.40 -0.18 -58.54
#